data_AF-A0A9Q0KF63-F1
#
_entry.id   AF-A0A9Q0KF63-F1
#
_cell.length_a   1.000
_cell.length_b   1.000
_cell.length_c   1.000
_cell.angle_alpha   90.00
_cell.angle_beta   90.00
_cell.angle_gamma   90.00
#
_symmetry.space_group_name_H-M   'P 1'
#
loop_
_entity.id
_entity.type
_entity.pdbx_description
1 polymer ?
#
loop_
_entity_poly.entity_id
_entity_poly.type
_entity_poly.pdbx_seq_one_letter_code
_entity_poly.pdbx_strand_id
1 'polypeptide(L)'
;MAGNEWINGYLEAILDSGVSAIDEQKPSPVNLREVGNFNPTKYFVEEVVTGVDESDLHRTWIRVVATRNTHERSSRLENTCWRIWHLARKKKQLEWEDFQRLTKRRWERELGRRDATEEMSEDLSEGEKGDTIGELMQSETPRTRFSRNFSNLEVWSDDNKGKKLYIVLMSLHGLVRGENMELGCDSDTGGQVKYVVELARALAMMPGVYRVDLFTRQISSPEVDWSYGEPTEMLTSGSEDADGNDVGESSGAYIVRIPFGPRDKYLNKELLWPYIQEFVDGALAHILNMSKVLGEQIGGGQPVWPYVIHGHYADAGDSAALLSGAINVPMVLTGHSLGRNKLEQLLKQGRQSKEDINSTYKIMRRIEAEELSLDAAELVITSTRQEIEEQWGLYDGFDVKLEKVLRARARRGVNCHGRYMPRMVVITPGMDFSSVEVQEDTPEVDGELTALIGGTDGTSPKVVPPIWSEVMRFFTNPHKPMILALSRPDPKKNITTLLKAFGECRPLRDLANLTLIMGNREDIDALSAGNASVLTTVLKLIDKYDLYGLVAYPKHHKQSDVPEIYRLAAKTKGVFINPALVEPFGLTLIEAAAHGLPMVATKNGGPVDIKQALNNGLLVDPHDQQAIAEALLKLVSEKNLWHECRKNGWKNIHLFSWPEHCRTYLTRVAACRMRHPQWKTDTPVDDMPTEESLGDSLMDVQDMSLRLSVDGEKSSFNGSLDAATLEKVTAANGDPEVQDQVKRILSKIKKPASDPQEDMGGKKQHENVVNKYPALRRQKRLIVIALDCYNSNGDPDSKILQVVQEIFKAVRSDPETSRFSGFAFSTAMSVSETLEFLKSGKIQATDFDALICGSGSEMYYPGIYTEENGKLYPDPDYTSHIDYRWGNEGLKKTLWKLMNSLDGGENMVNDSSSPIQEDKMSGNSHCVSYLIKDPTMVKKVDDLRQKLRMRGLRCHPMYCRNSTRMQVVPLLASRSQALRYLYVRWGLNVANMCVILGETGDTDYEELISGTHKTLIMKGLVEKGSEELLRTSGSYLREDIVPGESPYVIYTTGATAKDISDAVKAVSKSIA
;
A
#
# COMPACT_ATOMS: atom_id res chain seq x y z
N MET A 1 -51.14 12.18 -46.60
CA MET A 1 -50.59 12.71 -45.34
C MET A 1 -50.30 11.49 -44.46
N ALA A 2 -49.19 10.75 -44.62
CA ALA A 2 -47.79 11.18 -44.59
C ALA A 2 -47.53 12.02 -43.33
N GLY A 3 -47.33 11.34 -42.20
CA GLY A 3 -46.95 11.95 -40.94
C GLY A 3 -45.85 11.10 -40.35
N ASN A 4 -44.65 11.69 -40.24
CA ASN A 4 -43.38 11.10 -39.79
C ASN A 4 -42.43 10.57 -40.89
N GLU A 5 -42.20 11.44 -41.87
CA GLU A 5 -40.96 11.67 -42.65
C GLU A 5 -39.81 12.29 -41.81
N TRP A 6 -40.07 12.52 -40.53
CA TRP A 6 -39.12 13.06 -39.56
C TRP A 6 -37.83 12.22 -39.54
N ILE A 7 -36.66 12.84 -39.39
CA ILE A 7 -35.36 12.14 -39.24
C ILE A 7 -34.82 11.41 -40.48
N ASN A 8 -35.62 11.15 -41.53
CA ASN A 8 -35.03 10.97 -42.87
C ASN A 8 -34.26 12.24 -43.31
N GLY A 9 -34.65 13.40 -42.72
CA GLY A 9 -33.94 14.68 -42.77
C GLY A 9 -32.90 14.95 -41.65
N TYR A 10 -32.60 14.02 -40.73
CA TYR A 10 -31.32 14.12 -39.99
C TYR A 10 -30.15 13.77 -40.90
N LEU A 11 -30.43 12.84 -41.83
CA LEU A 11 -29.48 12.29 -42.77
C LEU A 11 -29.04 13.30 -43.82
N GLU A 12 -29.92 14.06 -44.49
CA GLU A 12 -29.43 15.10 -45.43
C GLU A 12 -28.56 16.17 -44.75
N ALA A 13 -28.78 16.44 -43.46
CA ALA A 13 -28.12 17.51 -42.72
C ALA A 13 -26.69 17.20 -42.24
N ILE A 14 -26.28 15.93 -42.25
CA ILE A 14 -24.89 15.49 -42.05
C ILE A 14 -24.20 15.32 -43.41
N LEU A 15 -24.98 14.90 -44.42
CA LEU A 15 -24.50 14.47 -45.73
C LEU A 15 -23.93 15.58 -46.64
N ASP A 16 -23.99 16.86 -46.28
CA ASP A 16 -23.46 17.97 -47.09
C ASP A 16 -22.32 18.77 -46.41
N SER A 17 -21.84 18.32 -45.23
CA SER A 17 -20.82 19.02 -44.42
C SER A 17 -19.38 18.96 -44.96
N GLY A 18 -19.20 18.77 -46.27
CA GLY A 18 -17.88 18.93 -46.87
C GLY A 18 -17.80 18.78 -48.39
N VAL A 19 -18.60 19.49 -49.18
CA VAL A 19 -18.25 19.63 -50.61
C VAL A 19 -17.02 20.54 -50.72
N SER A 20 -15.83 19.93 -50.78
CA SER A 20 -14.67 20.35 -51.61
C SER A 20 -13.53 19.31 -51.54
N ALA A 21 -13.68 18.19 -52.25
CA ALA A 21 -12.61 17.59 -53.05
C ALA A 21 -13.24 16.65 -54.10
N ILE A 22 -13.04 17.00 -55.36
CA ILE A 22 -13.55 16.39 -56.59
C ILE A 22 -12.83 15.05 -56.82
N ASP A 23 -13.54 13.91 -56.94
CA ASP A 23 -13.72 13.16 -58.20
C ASP A 23 -14.53 11.85 -58.02
N GLU A 24 -15.07 11.37 -59.14
CA GLU A 24 -16.15 10.39 -59.37
C GLU A 24 -16.03 8.98 -58.75
N GLN A 25 -17.09 8.51 -58.08
CA GLN A 25 -17.90 7.31 -58.42
C GLN A 25 -18.95 7.04 -57.31
N LYS A 26 -20.24 7.22 -57.64
CA LYS A 26 -21.39 7.02 -56.73
C LYS A 26 -21.73 5.54 -56.51
N PRO A 27 -22.15 5.16 -55.29
CA PRO A 27 -23.27 4.26 -55.09
C PRO A 27 -24.50 5.00 -54.53
N SER A 28 -25.68 4.41 -54.78
CA SER A 28 -27.04 4.90 -54.56
C SER A 28 -27.42 5.23 -53.09
N PRO A 29 -28.46 6.06 -52.86
CA PRO A 29 -28.89 6.49 -51.53
C PRO A 29 -29.46 5.33 -50.71
N VAL A 30 -29.21 5.38 -49.40
CA VAL A 30 -29.60 4.39 -48.39
C VAL A 30 -31.13 4.18 -48.40
N ASN A 31 -31.57 2.99 -48.79
CA ASN A 31 -32.98 2.58 -48.75
C ASN A 31 -33.38 2.25 -47.30
N LEU A 32 -34.07 3.19 -46.64
CA LEU A 32 -34.55 3.09 -45.26
C LEU A 32 -35.76 2.15 -45.06
N ARG A 33 -35.95 1.14 -45.92
CA ARG A 33 -37.16 0.29 -45.90
C ARG A 33 -36.98 -1.14 -45.38
N GLU A 34 -35.76 -1.63 -45.12
CA GLU A 34 -35.57 -3.07 -44.82
C GLU A 34 -35.06 -3.43 -43.41
N VAL A 35 -34.90 -2.47 -42.49
CA VAL A 35 -34.47 -2.79 -41.11
C VAL A 35 -35.57 -2.46 -40.12
N GLY A 36 -36.24 -3.50 -39.62
CA GLY A 36 -37.08 -3.41 -38.44
C GLY A 36 -36.24 -2.95 -37.24
N ASN A 37 -36.63 -1.83 -36.63
CA ASN A 37 -36.05 -1.17 -35.45
C ASN A 37 -34.80 -0.29 -35.67
N PHE A 38 -34.97 0.77 -36.47
CA PHE A 38 -34.14 1.97 -36.35
C PHE A 38 -34.37 2.63 -34.97
N ASN A 39 -33.35 2.67 -34.11
CA ASN A 39 -33.35 3.45 -32.86
C ASN A 39 -32.72 4.83 -33.15
N PRO A 40 -33.53 5.89 -33.31
CA PRO A 40 -33.05 7.21 -33.74
C PRO A 40 -32.06 7.80 -32.74
N THR A 41 -32.21 7.49 -31.45
CA THR A 41 -31.38 8.03 -30.38
C THR A 41 -29.97 7.45 -30.39
N LYS A 42 -29.82 6.16 -30.71
CA LYS A 42 -28.50 5.51 -30.75
C LYS A 42 -27.69 5.97 -31.95
N TYR A 43 -28.28 5.93 -33.16
CA TYR A 43 -27.65 6.44 -34.39
C TYR A 43 -27.21 7.90 -34.21
N PHE A 44 -28.07 8.71 -33.58
CA PHE A 44 -27.81 10.12 -33.35
C PHE A 44 -26.61 10.39 -32.42
N VAL A 45 -26.47 9.64 -31.32
CA VAL A 45 -25.37 9.81 -30.36
C VAL A 45 -24.04 9.28 -30.89
N GLU A 46 -24.06 8.16 -31.62
CA GLU A 46 -22.83 7.48 -32.06
C GLU A 46 -22.24 8.03 -33.35
N GLU A 47 -23.02 8.63 -34.25
CA GLU A 47 -22.56 9.17 -35.54
C GLU A 47 -22.53 10.71 -35.58
N VAL A 48 -23.51 11.39 -34.98
CA VAL A 48 -23.70 12.84 -35.16
C VAL A 48 -23.01 13.67 -34.09
N VAL A 49 -23.04 13.21 -32.84
CA VAL A 49 -22.39 13.91 -31.72
C VAL A 49 -20.87 13.71 -31.70
N THR A 50 -20.41 12.59 -32.25
CA THR A 50 -18.99 12.19 -32.32
C THR A 50 -18.29 12.69 -33.58
N GLY A 51 -19.01 12.85 -34.71
CA GLY A 51 -18.43 13.17 -36.01
C GLY A 51 -18.53 14.62 -36.49
N VAL A 52 -19.32 15.49 -35.85
CA VAL A 52 -19.66 16.81 -36.41
C VAL A 52 -18.91 17.95 -35.70
N ASP A 53 -18.26 18.83 -36.48
CA ASP A 53 -17.58 20.02 -35.97
C ASP A 53 -18.59 21.03 -35.39
N GLU A 54 -18.18 21.71 -34.31
CA GLU A 54 -18.98 22.72 -33.59
C GLU A 54 -19.44 23.85 -34.53
N SER A 55 -18.60 24.17 -35.52
CA SER A 55 -18.84 25.16 -36.57
C SER A 55 -20.03 24.78 -37.45
N ASP A 56 -20.19 23.49 -37.78
CA ASP A 56 -21.17 23.00 -38.73
C ASP A 56 -22.55 22.86 -38.09
N LEU A 57 -22.59 22.41 -36.83
CA LEU A 57 -23.80 22.43 -36.00
C LEU A 57 -24.33 23.85 -35.81
N HIS A 58 -23.44 24.83 -35.58
CA HIS A 58 -23.83 26.24 -35.45
C HIS A 58 -24.34 26.84 -36.77
N ARG A 59 -23.67 26.57 -37.89
CA ARG A 59 -24.13 27.00 -39.23
C ARG A 59 -25.47 26.40 -39.60
N THR A 60 -25.67 25.12 -39.29
CA THR A 60 -26.93 24.40 -39.53
C THR A 60 -28.05 24.96 -38.67
N TRP A 61 -27.78 25.22 -37.39
CA TRP A 61 -28.74 25.89 -36.51
C TRP A 61 -29.12 27.29 -37.04
N ILE A 62 -28.15 28.11 -37.47
CA ILE A 62 -28.42 29.42 -38.08
C ILE A 62 -29.26 29.27 -39.36
N ARG A 63 -28.98 28.27 -40.22
CA ARG A 63 -29.75 28.01 -41.45
C ARG A 63 -31.20 27.63 -41.14
N VAL A 64 -31.41 26.75 -40.17
CA VAL A 64 -32.75 26.36 -39.69
C VAL A 64 -33.50 27.55 -39.10
N VAL A 65 -32.79 28.45 -38.40
CA VAL A 65 -33.34 29.71 -37.86
C VAL A 65 -33.63 30.73 -38.97
N ALA A 66 -32.93 30.67 -40.11
CA ALA A 66 -33.07 31.60 -41.23
C ALA A 66 -34.19 31.22 -42.24
N THR A 67 -34.60 29.95 -42.33
CA THR A 67 -35.68 29.46 -43.23
C THR A 67 -37.12 29.84 -42.78
N ARG A 68 -37.29 31.03 -42.19
CA ARG A 68 -38.54 31.54 -41.61
C ARG A 68 -39.67 31.70 -42.64
N ASN A 69 -40.67 30.83 -42.61
CA ASN A 69 -42.02 31.12 -43.09
C ASN A 69 -43.07 30.75 -42.03
N THR A 70 -44.09 31.59 -41.89
CA THR A 70 -44.92 31.78 -40.69
C THR A 70 -45.98 30.71 -40.40
N HIS A 71 -46.07 29.62 -41.17
CA HIS A 71 -47.24 28.73 -41.10
C HIS A 71 -47.06 27.32 -40.52
N GLU A 72 -45.85 26.82 -40.26
CA GLU A 72 -45.68 25.53 -39.59
C GLU A 72 -44.52 25.57 -38.57
N ARG A 73 -44.88 25.88 -37.32
CA ARG A 73 -43.93 25.88 -36.18
C ARG A 73 -43.65 24.44 -35.72
N SER A 74 -42.51 23.87 -36.10
CA SER A 74 -42.00 22.65 -35.45
C SER A 74 -41.07 23.01 -34.28
N SER A 75 -41.65 23.39 -33.14
CA SER A 75 -40.93 23.64 -31.88
C SER A 75 -40.09 22.45 -31.40
N ARG A 76 -40.39 21.25 -31.93
CA ARG A 76 -39.71 20.00 -31.59
C ARG A 76 -38.32 19.89 -32.22
N LEU A 77 -38.12 20.37 -33.45
CA LEU A 77 -36.84 20.28 -34.15
C LEU A 77 -35.81 21.27 -33.57
N GLU A 78 -36.24 22.50 -33.29
CA GLU A 78 -35.43 23.55 -32.68
C GLU A 78 -34.93 23.16 -31.29
N ASN A 79 -35.84 22.66 -30.43
CA ASN A 79 -35.46 22.12 -29.12
C ASN A 79 -34.50 20.93 -29.23
N THR A 80 -34.60 20.13 -30.29
CA THR A 80 -33.71 19.00 -30.48
C THR A 80 -32.32 19.47 -30.94
N CYS A 81 -32.20 20.33 -31.96
CA CYS A 81 -30.92 20.91 -32.39
C CYS A 81 -30.23 21.69 -31.26
N TRP A 82 -30.97 22.44 -30.45
CA TRP A 82 -30.41 23.14 -29.29
C TRP A 82 -29.89 22.16 -28.22
N ARG A 83 -30.65 21.11 -27.88
CA ARG A 83 -30.20 20.08 -26.93
C ARG A 83 -28.95 19.35 -27.42
N ILE A 84 -28.85 19.11 -28.72
CA ILE A 84 -27.70 18.47 -29.38
C ILE A 84 -26.47 19.35 -29.26
N TRP A 85 -26.59 20.60 -29.71
CA TRP A 85 -25.51 21.57 -29.64
C TRP A 85 -25.06 21.78 -28.18
N HIS A 86 -26.02 21.87 -27.25
CA HIS A 86 -25.74 21.99 -25.82
C HIS A 86 -25.04 20.75 -25.24
N LEU A 87 -25.46 19.53 -25.62
CA LEU A 87 -24.81 18.28 -25.17
C LEU A 87 -23.40 18.11 -25.73
N ALA A 88 -23.20 18.38 -27.03
CA ALA A 88 -21.89 18.32 -27.67
C ALA A 88 -20.92 19.34 -27.06
N ARG A 89 -21.39 20.58 -26.84
CA ARG A 89 -20.62 21.64 -26.17
C ARG A 89 -20.31 21.30 -24.72
N LYS A 90 -21.27 20.75 -23.97
CA LYS A 90 -21.07 20.32 -22.58
C LYS A 90 -20.06 19.16 -22.50
N LYS A 91 -20.08 18.21 -23.44
CA LYS A 91 -19.09 17.14 -23.54
C LYS A 91 -17.68 17.69 -23.81
N LYS A 92 -17.52 18.54 -24.82
CA LYS A 92 -16.22 19.16 -25.17
C LYS A 92 -15.71 20.07 -24.05
N GLN A 93 -16.61 20.75 -23.35
CA GLN A 93 -16.28 21.53 -22.16
C GLN A 93 -15.75 20.64 -21.04
N LEU A 94 -16.38 19.49 -20.77
CA LEU A 94 -15.89 18.53 -19.78
C LEU A 94 -14.53 17.94 -20.16
N GLU A 95 -14.34 17.57 -21.44
CA GLU A 95 -13.05 17.08 -21.95
C GLU A 95 -11.94 18.14 -21.80
N TRP A 96 -12.27 19.42 -22.08
CA TRP A 96 -11.35 20.54 -21.90
C TRP A 96 -11.02 20.79 -20.42
N GLU A 97 -12.04 20.78 -19.54
CA GLU A 97 -11.86 20.92 -18.09
C GLU A 97 -10.98 19.80 -17.52
N ASP A 98 -11.19 18.56 -17.97
CA ASP A 98 -10.38 17.41 -17.55
C ASP A 98 -8.94 17.49 -18.08
N PHE A 99 -8.75 17.90 -19.34
CA PHE A 99 -7.41 18.14 -19.90
C PHE A 99 -6.65 19.23 -19.15
N GLN A 100 -7.32 20.35 -18.81
CA GLN A 100 -6.73 21.42 -18.02
C GLN A 100 -6.34 20.95 -16.62
N ARG A 101 -7.19 20.14 -15.96
CA ARG A 101 -6.89 19.56 -14.64
C ARG A 101 -5.68 18.62 -14.68
N LEU A 102 -5.63 17.71 -15.66
CA LEU A 102 -4.50 16.79 -15.84
C LEU A 102 -3.19 17.55 -16.09
N THR A 103 -3.25 18.58 -16.94
CA THR A 103 -2.08 19.41 -17.26
C THR A 103 -1.59 20.18 -16.03
N LYS A 104 -2.51 20.79 -15.28
CA LYS A 104 -2.18 21.51 -14.03
C LYS A 104 -1.50 20.58 -13.02
N ARG A 105 -2.08 19.40 -12.77
CA ARG A 105 -1.50 18.41 -11.84
C ARG A 105 -0.11 17.94 -12.27
N ARG A 106 0.09 17.70 -13.57
CA ARG A 106 1.41 17.32 -14.10
C ARG A 106 2.43 18.43 -13.89
N TRP A 107 2.04 19.68 -14.11
CA TRP A 107 2.87 20.85 -13.86
C TRP A 107 3.23 21.01 -12.38
N GLU A 108 2.26 20.87 -11.47
CA GLU A 108 2.49 20.97 -10.01
C GLU A 108 3.48 19.91 -9.51
N ARG A 109 3.38 18.67 -9.99
CA ARG A 109 4.34 17.60 -9.65
C ARG A 109 5.74 17.89 -10.20
N GLU A 110 5.81 18.32 -11.45
CA GLU A 110 7.07 18.68 -12.09
C GLU A 110 7.75 19.87 -11.38
N LEU A 111 6.96 20.84 -10.92
CA LEU A 111 7.43 21.96 -10.10
C LEU A 111 7.95 21.46 -8.73
N GLY A 112 7.16 20.65 -8.00
CA GLY A 112 7.59 20.08 -6.72
C GLY A 112 8.89 19.28 -6.83
N ARG A 113 9.05 18.54 -7.93
CA ARG A 113 10.30 17.84 -8.26
C ARG A 113 11.47 18.81 -8.47
N ARG A 114 11.27 19.86 -9.28
CA ARG A 114 12.30 20.87 -9.55
C ARG A 114 12.74 21.58 -8.28
N ASP A 115 11.79 22.05 -7.48
CA ASP A 115 12.06 22.69 -6.19
C ASP A 115 12.87 21.76 -5.27
N ALA A 116 12.47 20.49 -5.18
CA ALA A 116 13.20 19.51 -4.38
C ALA A 116 14.63 19.30 -4.90
N THR A 117 14.82 19.24 -6.22
CA THR A 117 16.15 19.09 -6.83
C THR A 117 17.01 20.34 -6.69
N GLU A 118 16.43 21.54 -6.77
CA GLU A 118 17.11 22.82 -6.57
C GLU A 118 17.52 23.00 -5.11
N GLU A 119 16.69 22.60 -4.15
CA GLU A 119 17.11 22.61 -2.73
C GLU A 119 18.20 21.59 -2.42
N MET A 120 18.34 20.57 -3.25
CA MET A 120 19.44 19.62 -3.20
C MET A 120 20.65 20.07 -4.05
N SER A 121 20.53 21.16 -4.81
CA SER A 121 21.51 21.56 -5.83
C SER A 121 22.72 22.34 -5.33
N GLU A 122 22.68 22.84 -4.10
CA GLU A 122 23.84 23.47 -3.44
C GLU A 122 25.05 22.49 -3.33
N ASP A 123 24.83 21.17 -3.46
CA ASP A 123 25.87 20.12 -3.49
C ASP A 123 26.12 19.50 -4.89
N LEU A 124 25.47 19.98 -5.97
CA LEU A 124 25.34 19.26 -7.26
C LEU A 124 26.45 19.55 -8.30
N SER A 125 27.73 19.50 -7.94
CA SER A 125 28.77 19.48 -8.99
C SER A 125 28.85 18.13 -9.76
N GLU A 126 28.16 17.06 -9.32
CA GLU A 126 28.41 15.70 -9.88
C GLU A 126 27.15 14.84 -10.14
N GLY A 127 25.95 15.40 -10.09
CA GLY A 127 24.69 14.63 -10.18
C GLY A 127 24.13 14.39 -11.58
N GLU A 128 24.50 15.19 -12.58
CA GLU A 128 23.80 15.23 -13.87
C GLU A 128 24.34 14.31 -14.97
N LYS A 129 25.40 13.53 -14.73
CA LYS A 129 25.76 12.44 -15.65
C LYS A 129 24.87 11.23 -15.36
N GLY A 130 23.65 11.28 -15.88
CA GLY A 130 22.74 10.14 -15.94
C GLY A 130 23.34 8.98 -16.73
N ASP A 131 22.98 7.76 -16.34
CA ASP A 131 23.27 6.53 -17.07
C ASP A 131 22.69 6.62 -18.50
N THR A 132 23.53 7.05 -19.45
CA THR A 132 23.26 6.87 -20.88
C THR A 132 23.50 5.41 -21.25
N ILE A 133 22.43 4.76 -21.70
CA ILE A 133 22.46 3.51 -22.45
C ILE A 133 23.32 3.76 -23.70
N GLY A 134 24.50 3.15 -23.74
CA GLY A 134 25.44 3.23 -24.85
C GLY A 134 26.01 1.84 -25.13
N GLU A 135 25.76 1.37 -26.34
CA GLU A 135 26.20 0.11 -26.92
C GLU A 135 27.71 -0.13 -26.74
N LEU A 136 28.05 -1.40 -26.50
CA LEU A 136 29.42 -1.89 -26.54
C LEU A 136 30.02 -1.65 -27.95
N MET A 137 31.01 -0.76 -28.05
CA MET A 137 32.14 -0.97 -28.96
C MET A 137 33.41 -1.16 -28.12
N GLN A 138 34.09 -2.27 -28.41
CA GLN A 138 35.32 -2.72 -27.78
C GLN A 138 36.48 -1.76 -28.05
N SER A 139 37.24 -1.39 -27.02
CA SER A 139 38.68 -1.26 -27.15
C SER A 139 39.38 -1.60 -25.83
N GLU A 140 40.44 -2.38 -25.96
CA GLU A 140 41.24 -2.97 -24.90
C GLU A 140 42.16 -1.93 -24.25
N THR A 141 42.27 -1.91 -22.92
CA THR A 141 43.56 -1.84 -22.19
C THR A 141 43.35 -1.99 -20.68
N PRO A 142 44.31 -2.57 -19.93
CA PRO A 142 44.07 -3.06 -18.57
C PRO A 142 44.67 -2.15 -17.47
N ARG A 143 44.04 -2.24 -16.28
CA ARG A 143 44.53 -1.84 -14.94
C ARG A 143 44.22 -0.42 -14.47
N THR A 144 43.03 -0.26 -13.91
CA THR A 144 42.80 0.11 -12.50
C THR A 144 41.40 -0.39 -12.10
N ARG A 145 41.33 -1.46 -11.30
CA ARG A 145 40.08 -1.93 -10.71
C ARG A 145 39.65 -0.95 -9.60
N PHE A 146 38.92 0.09 -9.97
CA PHE A 146 37.99 0.69 -9.03
C PHE A 146 36.78 -0.24 -8.95
N SER A 147 36.66 -0.95 -7.83
CA SER A 147 35.48 -1.71 -7.47
C SER A 147 34.30 -0.74 -7.42
N ARG A 148 33.46 -0.75 -8.45
CA ARG A 148 32.15 -0.11 -8.40
C ARG A 148 31.32 -0.94 -7.43
N ASN A 149 31.00 -0.36 -6.27
CA ASN A 149 30.03 -0.92 -5.32
C ASN A 149 28.66 -1.05 -6.01
N PHE A 150 28.45 -2.15 -6.72
CA PHE A 150 27.10 -2.69 -6.91
C PHE A 150 26.58 -3.06 -5.51
N SER A 151 25.33 -2.72 -5.26
CA SER A 151 24.62 -3.04 -4.02
C SER A 151 24.88 -4.50 -3.62
N ASN A 152 25.57 -4.72 -2.51
CA ASN A 152 25.65 -6.02 -1.82
C ASN A 152 24.26 -6.34 -1.25
N LEU A 153 23.30 -6.64 -2.13
CA LEU A 153 22.04 -7.23 -1.73
C LEU A 153 22.29 -8.73 -1.63
N GLU A 154 22.58 -9.18 -0.43
CA GLU A 154 22.75 -10.60 -0.16
C GLU A 154 21.42 -11.32 -0.38
N VAL A 155 21.40 -12.26 -1.33
CA VAL A 155 20.21 -13.05 -1.65
C VAL A 155 19.88 -13.93 -0.45
N TRP A 156 18.60 -13.96 -0.06
CA TRP A 156 18.15 -14.81 1.04
C TRP A 156 18.45 -16.28 0.73
N SER A 157 19.41 -16.85 1.48
CA SER A 157 19.87 -18.24 1.36
C SER A 157 19.43 -19.09 2.56
N ASP A 158 19.58 -20.41 2.42
CA ASP A 158 19.26 -21.39 3.46
C ASP A 158 20.18 -21.28 4.69
N ASP A 159 21.27 -20.52 4.62
CA ASP A 159 22.14 -20.21 5.77
C ASP A 159 21.44 -19.32 6.81
N ASN A 160 20.32 -18.70 6.44
CA ASN A 160 19.53 -17.84 7.32
C ASN A 160 18.59 -18.60 8.28
N LYS A 161 18.65 -19.94 8.33
CA LYS A 161 17.83 -20.78 9.23
C LYS A 161 17.83 -20.28 10.69
N GLY A 162 18.95 -19.72 11.17
CA GLY A 162 19.08 -19.20 12.54
C GLY A 162 18.34 -17.88 12.85
N LYS A 163 17.79 -17.16 11.86
CA LYS A 163 17.22 -15.81 12.08
C LYS A 163 15.84 -15.80 12.76
N LYS A 164 15.08 -16.90 12.71
CA LYS A 164 13.77 -17.10 13.37
C LYS A 164 12.82 -15.88 13.31
N LEU A 165 12.51 -15.40 12.11
CA LEU A 165 11.73 -14.19 11.87
C LEU A 165 10.25 -14.33 12.25
N TYR A 166 9.67 -13.27 12.81
CA TYR A 166 8.23 -13.08 12.98
C TYR A 166 7.71 -12.07 11.94
N ILE A 167 6.76 -12.48 11.10
CA ILE A 167 6.22 -11.65 10.01
C ILE A 167 4.72 -11.42 10.22
N VAL A 168 4.25 -10.19 10.00
CA VAL A 168 2.83 -9.83 10.07
C VAL A 168 2.32 -9.39 8.70
N LEU A 169 1.29 -10.06 8.21
CA LEU A 169 0.53 -9.70 7.01
C LEU A 169 -0.86 -9.16 7.43
N MET A 170 -1.43 -8.23 6.67
CA MET A 170 -2.70 -7.60 7.02
C MET A 170 -3.63 -7.55 5.80
N SER A 171 -4.85 -8.06 5.96
CA SER A 171 -5.93 -8.00 4.95
C SER A 171 -7.29 -7.94 5.66
N LEU A 172 -7.89 -6.75 5.74
CA LEU A 172 -9.01 -6.50 6.65
C LEU A 172 -10.39 -6.86 6.09
N HIS A 173 -10.66 -6.41 4.86
CA HIS A 173 -11.92 -6.68 4.18
C HIS A 173 -11.98 -8.08 3.56
N GLY A 174 -13.21 -8.47 3.18
CA GLY A 174 -13.50 -9.74 2.56
C GLY A 174 -13.58 -10.90 3.56
N LEU A 175 -13.95 -12.07 3.06
CA LEU A 175 -14.10 -13.30 3.84
C LEU A 175 -12.82 -14.14 3.76
N VAL A 176 -11.92 -13.93 4.72
CA VAL A 176 -10.62 -14.61 4.78
C VAL A 176 -10.69 -15.91 5.59
N ARG A 177 -10.41 -17.04 4.91
CA ARG A 177 -10.26 -18.38 5.51
C ARG A 177 -9.19 -19.19 4.79
N GLY A 178 -8.60 -20.16 5.47
CA GLY A 178 -7.49 -20.95 4.96
C GLY A 178 -7.88 -22.00 3.93
N GLU A 179 -9.01 -22.69 4.16
CA GLU A 179 -9.52 -23.75 3.30
C GLU A 179 -10.90 -23.40 2.70
N ASN A 180 -11.21 -23.99 1.55
CA ASN A 180 -12.50 -23.82 0.86
C ASN A 180 -12.90 -22.37 0.56
N MET A 181 -11.98 -21.42 0.39
CA MET A 181 -12.30 -19.98 0.22
C MET A 181 -13.49 -19.68 -0.71
N GLU A 182 -14.39 -18.78 -0.29
CA GLU A 182 -15.59 -18.37 -1.04
C GLU A 182 -15.26 -17.34 -2.13
N LEU A 183 -14.30 -17.67 -2.99
CA LEU A 183 -13.80 -16.74 -4.00
C LEU A 183 -14.92 -16.32 -4.97
N GLY A 184 -15.16 -15.01 -5.05
CA GLY A 184 -16.16 -14.42 -5.94
C GLY A 184 -17.58 -14.41 -5.39
N CYS A 185 -17.79 -14.70 -4.09
CA CYS A 185 -19.09 -14.55 -3.44
C CYS A 185 -19.57 -13.08 -3.44
N ASP A 186 -18.63 -12.13 -3.31
CA ASP A 186 -18.86 -10.69 -3.34
C ASP A 186 -17.69 -9.93 -4.02
N SER A 187 -17.72 -8.59 -3.97
CA SER A 187 -16.66 -7.74 -4.55
C SER A 187 -15.38 -7.65 -3.70
N ASP A 188 -15.41 -8.21 -2.49
CA ASP A 188 -14.39 -8.02 -1.46
C ASP A 188 -13.58 -9.32 -1.27
N THR A 189 -14.16 -10.45 -1.64
CA THR A 189 -13.58 -11.80 -1.53
C THR A 189 -13.16 -12.29 -2.90
N GLY A 190 -11.89 -12.09 -3.25
CA GLY A 190 -11.38 -12.42 -4.58
C GLY A 190 -9.89 -12.78 -4.60
N GLY A 191 -9.21 -12.44 -5.70
CA GLY A 191 -7.80 -12.79 -5.92
C GLY A 191 -6.84 -12.29 -4.82
N GLN A 192 -7.17 -11.17 -4.16
CA GLN A 192 -6.42 -10.68 -3.01
C GLN A 192 -6.41 -11.69 -1.85
N VAL A 193 -7.58 -12.22 -1.47
CA VAL A 193 -7.71 -13.18 -0.36
C VAL A 193 -6.88 -14.43 -0.64
N LYS A 194 -6.99 -14.96 -1.86
CA LYS A 194 -6.18 -16.09 -2.31
C LYS A 194 -4.69 -15.79 -2.21
N TYR A 195 -4.26 -14.63 -2.75
CA TYR A 195 -2.86 -14.21 -2.73
C TYR A 195 -2.29 -14.14 -1.32
N VAL A 196 -2.98 -13.49 -0.37
CA VAL A 196 -2.43 -13.29 0.99
C VAL A 196 -2.38 -14.58 1.80
N VAL A 197 -3.35 -15.48 1.63
CA VAL A 197 -3.36 -16.79 2.28
C VAL A 197 -2.25 -17.69 1.74
N GLU A 198 -2.07 -17.74 0.42
CA GLU A 198 -0.98 -18.51 -0.19
C GLU A 198 0.40 -17.92 0.13
N LEU A 199 0.55 -16.59 0.14
CA LEU A 199 1.77 -15.92 0.58
C LEU A 199 2.10 -16.26 2.03
N ALA A 200 1.11 -16.25 2.93
CA ALA A 200 1.31 -16.60 4.34
C ALA A 200 1.84 -18.03 4.50
N ARG A 201 1.23 -19.00 3.79
CA ARG A 201 1.68 -20.40 3.78
C ARG A 201 3.11 -20.51 3.25
N ALA A 202 3.39 -19.89 2.10
CA ALA A 202 4.70 -19.95 1.47
C ALA A 202 5.81 -19.32 2.32
N LEU A 203 5.55 -18.16 2.94
CA LEU A 203 6.50 -17.50 3.83
C LEU A 203 6.83 -18.36 5.05
N ALA A 204 5.84 -19.04 5.64
CA ALA A 204 6.07 -19.90 6.80
C ALA A 204 6.92 -21.15 6.48
N MET A 205 7.01 -21.53 5.20
CA MET A 205 7.89 -22.62 4.72
C MET A 205 9.31 -22.13 4.39
N MET A 206 9.57 -20.82 4.38
CA MET A 206 10.89 -20.29 4.04
C MET A 206 11.89 -20.51 5.18
N PRO A 207 13.14 -20.93 4.87
CA PRO A 207 14.20 -21.02 5.87
C PRO A 207 14.44 -19.69 6.59
N GLY A 208 14.45 -19.73 7.91
CA GLY A 208 14.66 -18.56 8.77
C GLY A 208 13.39 -17.82 9.16
N VAL A 209 12.21 -18.16 8.63
CA VAL A 209 10.91 -17.65 9.10
C VAL A 209 10.37 -18.59 10.17
N TYR A 210 10.10 -18.05 11.37
CA TYR A 210 9.55 -18.83 12.48
C TYR A 210 8.01 -18.77 12.50
N ARG A 211 7.42 -17.59 12.30
CA ARG A 211 5.96 -17.42 12.40
C ARG A 211 5.45 -16.35 11.45
N VAL A 212 4.30 -16.63 10.83
CA VAL A 212 3.58 -15.65 10.01
C VAL A 212 2.16 -15.48 10.54
N ASP A 213 1.79 -14.27 10.95
CA ASP A 213 0.42 -13.94 11.34
C ASP A 213 -0.26 -13.10 10.25
N LEU A 214 -1.41 -13.57 9.74
CA LEU A 214 -2.28 -12.86 8.80
C LEU A 214 -3.46 -12.26 9.56
N PHE A 215 -3.45 -10.95 9.77
CA PHE A 215 -4.51 -10.25 10.48
C PHE A 215 -5.69 -9.91 9.56
N THR A 216 -6.89 -10.20 10.04
CA THR A 216 -8.16 -9.90 9.36
C THR A 216 -9.27 -9.60 10.36
N ARG A 217 -10.48 -9.28 9.89
CA ARG A 217 -11.62 -8.96 10.74
C ARG A 217 -12.30 -10.22 11.30
N GLN A 218 -12.67 -10.18 12.57
CA GLN A 218 -13.53 -11.20 13.18
C GLN A 218 -15.00 -10.92 12.90
N ILE A 219 -15.71 -11.88 12.30
CA ILE A 219 -17.11 -11.74 11.88
C ILE A 219 -17.93 -12.87 12.51
N SER A 220 -18.89 -12.51 13.35
CA SER A 220 -19.78 -13.44 14.05
C SER A 220 -21.23 -13.16 13.64
N SER A 221 -21.50 -13.27 12.34
CA SER A 221 -22.81 -13.00 11.75
C SER A 221 -23.49 -14.31 11.31
N PRO A 222 -24.82 -14.45 11.49
CA PRO A 222 -25.55 -15.60 10.96
C PRO A 222 -25.60 -15.66 9.43
N GLU A 223 -25.18 -14.59 8.73
CA GLU A 223 -25.15 -14.50 7.26
C GLU A 223 -23.93 -15.20 6.63
N VAL A 224 -22.89 -15.49 7.42
CA VAL A 224 -21.63 -16.09 6.95
C VAL A 224 -21.30 -17.34 7.75
N ASP A 225 -20.34 -18.14 7.28
CA ASP A 225 -19.90 -19.34 8.00
C ASP A 225 -19.38 -19.01 9.41
N TRP A 226 -19.69 -19.87 10.38
CA TRP A 226 -19.31 -19.70 11.78
C TRP A 226 -17.79 -19.67 11.99
N SER A 227 -17.01 -20.27 11.08
CA SER A 227 -15.53 -20.28 11.14
C SER A 227 -14.93 -18.87 11.06
N TYR A 228 -15.60 -17.90 10.43
CA TYR A 228 -15.16 -16.50 10.41
C TYR A 228 -15.22 -15.83 11.80
N GLY A 229 -15.95 -16.44 12.73
CA GLY A 229 -16.01 -16.02 14.12
C GLY A 229 -14.84 -16.54 14.96
N GLU A 230 -14.08 -17.54 14.49
CA GLU A 230 -12.97 -18.11 15.24
C GLU A 230 -11.79 -17.13 15.31
N PRO A 231 -11.29 -16.77 16.51
CA PRO A 231 -10.21 -15.79 16.67
C PRO A 231 -8.90 -16.17 15.96
N THR A 232 -8.64 -17.47 15.79
CA THR A 232 -7.39 -17.95 15.20
C THR A 232 -7.65 -19.22 14.41
N GLU A 233 -7.07 -19.31 13.23
CA GLU A 233 -7.08 -20.49 12.35
C GLU A 233 -5.65 -20.76 11.91
N MET A 234 -5.17 -22.00 12.07
CA MET A 234 -3.84 -22.39 11.60
C MET A 234 -3.90 -22.76 10.11
N LEU A 235 -3.05 -22.13 9.31
CA LEU A 235 -2.84 -22.50 7.92
C LEU A 235 -1.84 -23.66 7.90
N THR A 236 -2.34 -24.89 7.82
CA THR A 236 -1.52 -26.11 7.79
C THR A 236 -0.39 -26.01 6.76
N SER A 237 0.81 -26.42 7.18
CA SER A 237 2.03 -26.49 6.38
C SER A 237 2.08 -27.78 5.54
N GLY A 238 1.07 -28.03 4.70
CA GLY A 238 1.07 -29.19 3.81
C GLY A 238 0.93 -30.55 4.49
N SER A 239 0.62 -31.57 3.69
CA SER A 239 0.32 -32.94 4.11
C SER A 239 1.50 -33.91 3.98
N GLU A 240 2.72 -33.41 3.81
CA GLU A 240 3.95 -34.22 3.72
C GLU A 240 4.70 -34.34 5.06
N ASP A 241 4.12 -33.81 6.15
CA ASP A 241 4.69 -33.87 7.51
C ASP A 241 4.59 -35.27 8.18
N ALA A 242 4.29 -36.32 7.42
CA ALA A 242 4.35 -37.71 7.90
C ALA A 242 5.74 -38.33 7.75
N ASP A 243 6.57 -37.84 6.83
CA ASP A 243 7.95 -38.29 6.63
C ASP A 243 8.91 -37.24 7.18
N GLY A 244 9.29 -37.41 8.44
CA GLY A 244 10.09 -36.47 9.25
C GLY A 244 11.51 -36.20 8.75
N ASN A 245 11.65 -35.56 7.59
CA ASN A 245 12.91 -35.01 7.10
C ASN A 245 12.77 -33.50 6.84
N ASP A 246 13.25 -32.74 7.83
CA ASP A 246 13.89 -31.42 7.68
C ASP A 246 13.02 -30.16 7.46
N VAL A 247 11.78 -30.11 7.98
CA VAL A 247 11.09 -28.83 8.27
C VAL A 247 11.51 -28.34 9.67
N GLY A 248 12.65 -27.65 9.74
CA GLY A 248 13.20 -27.12 10.98
C GLY A 248 12.30 -26.08 11.66
N GLU A 249 12.27 -26.09 12.99
CA GLU A 249 11.93 -25.00 13.95
C GLU A 249 10.82 -23.96 13.61
N SER A 250 9.93 -24.14 12.64
CA SER A 250 8.87 -23.16 12.30
C SER A 250 7.58 -23.41 13.09
N SER A 251 6.97 -22.34 13.60
CA SER A 251 5.63 -22.34 14.23
C SER A 251 4.49 -22.35 13.20
N GLY A 252 4.76 -22.11 11.92
CA GLY A 252 3.76 -22.08 10.84
C GLY A 252 3.08 -20.71 10.62
N ALA A 253 2.02 -20.72 9.81
CA ALA A 253 1.21 -19.54 9.48
C ALA A 253 -0.16 -19.59 10.16
N TYR A 254 -0.67 -18.44 10.60
CA TYR A 254 -1.94 -18.31 11.30
C TYR A 254 -2.78 -17.17 10.70
N ILE A 255 -4.07 -17.41 10.48
CA ILE A 255 -5.04 -16.32 10.35
C ILE A 255 -5.43 -15.91 11.77
N VAL A 256 -5.27 -14.63 12.09
CA VAL A 256 -5.67 -14.03 13.36
C VAL A 256 -6.79 -13.02 13.09
N ARG A 257 -7.96 -13.26 13.67
CA ARG A 257 -9.16 -12.44 13.45
C ARG A 257 -9.33 -11.46 14.61
N ILE A 258 -9.09 -10.18 14.35
CA ILE A 258 -9.21 -9.10 15.34
C ILE A 258 -10.65 -8.55 15.31
N PRO A 259 -11.33 -8.43 16.46
CA PRO A 259 -12.66 -7.83 16.53
C PRO A 259 -12.57 -6.31 16.39
N PHE A 260 -13.33 -5.74 15.46
CA PHE A 260 -13.53 -4.30 15.34
C PHE A 260 -14.83 -3.98 14.58
N GLY A 261 -15.46 -2.86 14.93
CA GLY A 261 -16.81 -2.54 14.49
C GLY A 261 -17.86 -3.59 14.92
N PRO A 262 -19.09 -3.51 14.40
CA PRO A 262 -20.17 -4.45 14.71
C PRO A 262 -19.81 -5.90 14.34
N ARG A 263 -19.72 -6.81 15.31
CA ARG A 263 -19.30 -8.21 15.07
C ARG A 263 -20.41 -9.09 14.51
N ASP A 264 -21.65 -8.74 14.80
CA ASP A 264 -22.88 -9.44 14.40
C ASP A 264 -23.23 -9.26 12.91
N LYS A 265 -22.48 -8.41 12.19
CA LYS A 265 -22.76 -8.05 10.81
C LYS A 265 -21.52 -8.03 9.91
N TYR A 266 -21.65 -8.56 8.71
CA TYR A 266 -20.67 -8.38 7.64
C TYR A 266 -20.71 -6.94 7.09
N LEU A 267 -19.54 -6.33 6.92
CA LEU A 267 -19.41 -4.96 6.40
C LEU A 267 -18.54 -5.01 5.15
N ASN A 268 -19.03 -4.38 4.09
CA ASN A 268 -18.23 -4.14 2.88
C ASN A 268 -17.07 -3.19 3.20
N LYS A 269 -15.99 -3.30 2.43
CA LYS A 269 -14.77 -2.50 2.59
C LYS A 269 -14.99 -0.99 2.65
N GLU A 270 -15.98 -0.46 1.94
CA GLU A 270 -16.32 0.97 1.95
C GLU A 270 -16.82 1.49 3.30
N LEU A 271 -17.30 0.60 4.18
CA LEU A 271 -17.87 0.93 5.49
C LEU A 271 -16.91 0.65 6.67
N LEU A 272 -15.70 0.15 6.40
CA LEU A 272 -14.73 -0.20 7.45
C LEU A 272 -13.94 1.00 7.97
N TRP A 273 -13.85 2.09 7.19
CA TRP A 273 -12.98 3.25 7.50
C TRP A 273 -13.11 3.83 8.92
N PRO A 274 -14.31 3.98 9.50
CA PRO A 274 -14.45 4.55 10.84
C PRO A 274 -13.87 3.67 11.96
N TYR A 275 -13.69 2.38 11.71
CA TYR A 275 -13.29 1.39 12.72
C TYR A 275 -11.81 0.97 12.59
N ILE A 276 -11.04 1.63 11.71
CA ILE A 276 -9.61 1.31 11.49
C ILE A 276 -8.79 1.49 12.78
N GLN A 277 -9.06 2.54 13.57
CA GLN A 277 -8.34 2.79 14.82
C GLN A 277 -8.57 1.66 15.84
N GLU A 278 -9.80 1.13 15.93
CA GLU A 278 -10.13 -0.01 16.82
C GLU A 278 -9.34 -1.27 16.43
N PHE A 279 -9.26 -1.55 15.12
CA PHE A 279 -8.48 -2.67 14.61
C PHE A 279 -6.99 -2.52 14.93
N VAL A 280 -6.41 -1.32 14.73
CA VAL A 280 -4.99 -1.05 15.01
C VAL A 280 -4.67 -1.31 16.49
N ASP A 281 -5.50 -0.85 17.41
CA ASP A 281 -5.28 -1.06 18.84
C ASP A 281 -5.39 -2.55 19.23
N GLY A 282 -6.36 -3.27 18.64
CA GLY A 282 -6.51 -4.72 18.85
C GLY A 282 -5.34 -5.52 18.28
N ALA A 283 -4.89 -5.19 17.08
CA ALA A 283 -3.72 -5.79 16.44
C ALA A 283 -2.43 -5.50 17.23
N LEU A 284 -2.27 -4.28 17.74
CA LEU A 284 -1.16 -3.90 18.62
C LEU A 284 -1.14 -4.73 19.90
N ALA A 285 -2.31 -4.97 20.52
CA ALA A 285 -2.40 -5.82 21.70
C ALA A 285 -2.01 -7.28 21.40
N HIS A 286 -2.42 -7.83 20.26
CA HIS A 286 -2.00 -9.17 19.83
C HIS A 286 -0.49 -9.24 19.60
N ILE A 287 0.10 -8.28 18.88
CA ILE A 287 1.55 -8.24 18.64
C ILE A 287 2.34 -8.18 19.94
N LEU A 288 1.93 -7.35 20.91
CA LEU A 288 2.63 -7.22 22.18
C LEU A 288 2.56 -8.51 23.01
N ASN A 289 1.43 -9.22 22.97
CA ASN A 289 1.31 -10.53 23.62
C ASN A 289 2.17 -11.58 22.91
N MET A 290 2.12 -11.65 21.59
CA MET A 290 2.93 -12.59 20.81
C MET A 290 4.42 -12.32 20.93
N SER A 291 4.84 -11.06 20.98
CA SER A 291 6.24 -10.67 21.16
C SER A 291 6.82 -11.22 22.47
N LYS A 292 6.03 -11.25 23.55
CA LYS A 292 6.42 -11.88 24.82
C LYS A 292 6.51 -13.40 24.71
N VAL A 293 5.49 -14.04 24.13
CA VAL A 293 5.44 -15.51 23.97
C VAL A 293 6.60 -15.99 23.09
N LEU A 294 6.84 -15.32 21.96
CA LEU A 294 7.96 -15.62 21.08
C LEU A 294 9.30 -15.32 21.75
N GLY A 295 9.36 -14.31 22.62
CA GLY A 295 10.54 -14.04 23.44
C GLY A 295 10.92 -15.21 24.34
N GLU A 296 9.94 -15.86 24.97
CA GLU A 296 10.17 -17.06 25.78
C GLU A 296 10.56 -18.28 24.93
N GLN A 297 9.99 -18.42 23.72
CA GLN A 297 10.22 -19.58 22.85
C GLN A 297 11.55 -19.52 22.08
N ILE A 298 11.85 -18.37 21.48
CA ILE A 298 12.95 -18.20 20.52
C ILE A 298 13.84 -16.99 20.80
N GLY A 299 13.39 -16.02 21.61
CA GLY A 299 14.12 -14.79 21.92
C GLY A 299 15.01 -14.85 23.16
N GLY A 300 15.18 -16.02 23.79
CA GLY A 300 16.00 -16.16 25.00
C GLY A 300 15.51 -15.33 26.19
N GLY A 301 14.20 -15.07 26.27
CA GLY A 301 13.57 -14.21 27.27
C GLY A 301 13.41 -12.74 26.85
N GLN A 302 14.02 -12.32 25.73
CA GLN A 302 13.82 -10.97 25.18
C GLN A 302 12.62 -10.92 24.22
N PRO A 303 11.84 -9.82 24.20
CA PRO A 303 10.69 -9.69 23.32
C PRO A 303 11.09 -9.77 21.83
N VAL A 304 10.38 -10.59 21.06
CA VAL A 304 10.60 -10.74 19.61
C VAL A 304 9.60 -9.90 18.85
N TRP A 305 10.09 -8.81 18.26
CA TRP A 305 9.27 -7.90 17.46
C TRP A 305 9.02 -8.43 16.04
N PRO A 306 7.89 -8.05 15.41
CA PRO A 306 7.71 -8.29 13.99
C PRO A 306 8.89 -7.73 13.20
N TYR A 307 9.44 -8.53 12.30
CA TYR A 307 10.49 -8.12 11.38
C TYR A 307 9.97 -7.14 10.34
N VAL A 308 8.72 -7.33 9.91
CA VAL A 308 8.04 -6.49 8.93
C VAL A 308 6.53 -6.57 9.13
N ILE A 309 5.84 -5.46 8.85
CA ILE A 309 4.38 -5.40 8.71
C ILE A 309 4.04 -5.16 7.25
N HIS A 310 3.26 -6.06 6.64
CA HIS A 310 2.87 -5.98 5.24
C HIS A 310 1.36 -5.75 5.09
N GLY A 311 0.98 -4.55 4.66
CA GLY A 311 -0.41 -4.20 4.34
C GLY A 311 -0.79 -4.58 2.91
N HIS A 312 -1.95 -5.23 2.75
CA HIS A 312 -2.54 -5.57 1.46
C HIS A 312 -3.85 -4.82 1.23
N TYR A 313 -3.89 -3.96 0.20
CA TYR A 313 -4.96 -2.98 -0.08
C TYR A 313 -4.95 -1.76 0.84
N ALA A 314 -5.83 -0.79 0.55
CA ALA A 314 -5.84 0.54 1.16
C ALA A 314 -6.19 0.55 2.65
N ASP A 315 -7.17 -0.25 3.08
CA ASP A 315 -7.61 -0.35 4.49
C ASP A 315 -6.54 -0.98 5.39
N ALA A 316 -5.94 -2.07 4.93
CA ALA A 316 -4.83 -2.70 5.61
C ALA A 316 -3.55 -1.86 5.53
N GLY A 317 -3.33 -1.12 4.44
CA GLY A 317 -2.22 -0.18 4.30
C GLY A 317 -2.26 0.94 5.33
N ASP A 318 -3.42 1.58 5.50
CA ASP A 318 -3.65 2.61 6.52
C ASP A 318 -3.39 2.06 7.94
N SER A 319 -3.94 0.88 8.22
CA SER A 319 -3.73 0.19 9.50
C SER A 319 -2.26 -0.18 9.73
N ALA A 320 -1.58 -0.66 8.69
CA ALA A 320 -0.17 -1.01 8.74
C ALA A 320 0.71 0.22 8.97
N ALA A 321 0.37 1.38 8.41
CA ALA A 321 1.08 2.64 8.64
C ALA A 321 1.00 3.08 10.10
N LEU A 322 -0.19 3.03 10.68
CA LEU A 322 -0.40 3.37 12.10
C LEU A 322 0.30 2.39 13.04
N LEU A 323 0.24 1.09 12.74
CA LEU A 323 0.85 0.03 13.55
C LEU A 323 2.37 0.06 13.46
N SER A 324 2.92 0.19 12.23
CA SER A 324 4.35 0.38 11.96
C SER A 324 4.92 1.58 12.69
N GLY A 325 4.17 2.69 12.74
CA GLY A 325 4.52 3.85 13.53
C GLY A 325 4.59 3.52 15.03
N ALA A 326 3.52 2.94 15.59
CA ALA A 326 3.43 2.66 17.02
C ALA A 326 4.56 1.75 17.56
N ILE A 327 4.98 0.73 16.80
CA ILE A 327 6.06 -0.18 17.21
C ILE A 327 7.40 0.10 16.52
N ASN A 328 7.50 1.15 15.69
CA ASN A 328 8.70 1.49 14.93
C ASN A 328 9.28 0.30 14.14
N VAL A 329 8.46 -0.41 13.37
CA VAL A 329 8.85 -1.57 12.52
C VAL A 329 8.70 -1.22 11.04
N PRO A 330 9.56 -1.72 10.13
CA PRO A 330 9.41 -1.49 8.69
C PRO A 330 8.03 -1.89 8.13
N MET A 331 7.46 -1.01 7.31
CA MET A 331 6.19 -1.26 6.61
C MET A 331 6.44 -1.60 5.13
N VAL A 332 5.75 -2.63 4.64
CA VAL A 332 5.63 -2.99 3.23
C VAL A 332 4.18 -2.84 2.78
N LEU A 333 3.96 -2.38 1.56
CA LEU A 333 2.62 -2.21 0.98
C LEU A 333 2.48 -2.98 -0.34
N THR A 334 1.33 -3.64 -0.53
CA THR A 334 0.88 -4.11 -1.84
C THR A 334 -0.50 -3.57 -2.13
N GLY A 335 -0.66 -2.82 -3.23
CA GLY A 335 -1.91 -2.13 -3.55
C GLY A 335 -3.05 -3.06 -3.96
N HIS A 336 -2.78 -4.08 -4.79
CA HIS A 336 -3.74 -4.95 -5.50
C HIS A 336 -4.70 -4.22 -6.45
N SER A 337 -5.31 -3.13 -5.99
CA SER A 337 -6.17 -2.22 -6.75
C SER A 337 -6.03 -0.82 -6.16
N LEU A 338 -6.02 0.20 -7.01
CA LEU A 338 -5.76 1.58 -6.61
C LEU A 338 -6.97 2.50 -6.80
N GLY A 339 -7.24 3.33 -5.80
CA GLY A 339 -8.36 4.26 -5.75
C GLY A 339 -8.35 5.31 -6.85
N ARG A 340 -7.20 5.93 -7.15
CA ARG A 340 -7.09 6.95 -8.22
C ARG A 340 -7.39 6.37 -9.60
N ASN A 341 -6.86 5.18 -9.91
CA ASN A 341 -7.12 4.47 -11.16
C ASN A 341 -8.61 4.10 -11.28
N LYS A 342 -9.21 3.57 -10.19
CA LYS A 342 -10.65 3.26 -10.16
C LYS A 342 -11.50 4.50 -10.37
N LEU A 343 -11.16 5.63 -9.74
CA LEU A 343 -11.86 6.90 -9.91
C LEU A 343 -11.81 7.38 -11.37
N GLU A 344 -10.63 7.37 -11.98
CA GLU A 344 -10.47 7.77 -13.39
C GLU A 344 -11.30 6.88 -14.33
N GLN A 345 -11.32 5.57 -14.09
CA GLN A 345 -12.12 4.63 -14.88
C GLN A 345 -13.63 4.86 -14.72
N LEU A 346 -14.10 5.13 -13.50
CA LEU A 346 -15.53 5.41 -13.25
C LEU A 346 -15.97 6.74 -13.87
N LEU A 347 -15.12 7.76 -13.80
CA LEU A 347 -15.38 9.05 -14.44
C LEU A 347 -15.43 8.92 -15.97
N LYS A 348 -14.51 8.15 -16.58
CA LYS A 348 -14.51 7.86 -18.03
C LYS A 348 -15.78 7.14 -18.51
N GLN A 349 -16.46 6.38 -17.64
CA GLN A 349 -17.74 5.76 -17.99
C GLN A 349 -18.88 6.79 -18.09
N GLY A 350 -18.73 7.98 -17.49
CA GLY A 350 -19.67 9.09 -17.59
C GLY A 350 -21.06 8.85 -16.98
N ARG A 351 -21.25 7.75 -16.23
CA ARG A 351 -22.54 7.35 -15.66
C ARG A 351 -22.87 8.03 -14.33
N GLN A 352 -21.85 8.44 -13.58
CA GLN A 352 -21.97 8.95 -12.22
C GLN A 352 -21.11 10.20 -12.07
N SER A 353 -21.57 11.17 -11.27
CA SER A 353 -20.75 12.33 -10.89
C SER A 353 -19.64 11.91 -9.91
N LYS A 354 -18.64 12.77 -9.70
CA LYS A 354 -17.57 12.51 -8.73
C LYS A 354 -18.14 12.35 -7.31
N GLU A 355 -19.15 13.15 -6.99
CA GLU A 355 -19.85 13.14 -5.71
C GLU A 355 -20.61 11.82 -5.50
N ASP A 356 -21.30 11.32 -6.53
CA ASP A 356 -22.00 10.03 -6.50
C ASP A 356 -21.03 8.85 -6.34
N ILE A 357 -19.88 8.93 -7.02
CA ILE A 357 -18.81 7.93 -6.87
C ILE A 357 -18.27 7.95 -5.44
N ASN A 358 -18.05 9.14 -4.88
CA ASN A 358 -17.53 9.25 -3.52
C ASN A 358 -18.54 8.79 -2.47
N SER A 359 -19.83 9.10 -2.62
CA SER A 359 -20.86 8.64 -1.68
C SER A 359 -21.00 7.11 -1.68
N THR A 360 -20.86 6.48 -2.85
CA THR A 360 -20.98 5.03 -3.00
C THR A 360 -19.72 4.29 -2.56
N TYR A 361 -18.55 4.74 -2.99
CA TYR A 361 -17.30 4.00 -2.83
C TYR A 361 -16.34 4.56 -1.78
N LYS A 362 -16.72 5.67 -1.12
CA LYS A 362 -15.85 6.44 -0.20
C LYS A 362 -14.46 6.66 -0.80
N ILE A 363 -14.42 6.97 -2.10
CA ILE A 363 -13.21 6.90 -2.91
C ILE A 363 -12.14 7.90 -2.47
N MET A 364 -12.54 9.07 -1.95
CA MET A 364 -11.61 10.07 -1.46
C MET A 364 -10.92 9.61 -0.17
N ARG A 365 -11.65 8.92 0.73
CA ARG A 365 -11.08 8.34 1.95
C ARG A 365 -10.09 7.23 1.62
N ARG A 366 -10.43 6.39 0.63
CA ARG A 366 -9.53 5.36 0.11
C ARG A 366 -8.24 5.93 -0.47
N ILE A 367 -8.34 6.98 -1.29
CA ILE A 367 -7.16 7.60 -1.90
C ILE A 367 -6.24 8.16 -0.80
N GLU A 368 -6.80 8.81 0.24
CA GLU A 368 -5.98 9.31 1.34
C GLU A 368 -5.33 8.17 2.14
N ALA A 369 -6.03 7.05 2.37
CA ALA A 369 -5.43 5.86 2.99
C ALA A 369 -4.22 5.34 2.21
N GLU A 370 -4.33 5.30 0.88
CA GLU A 370 -3.24 4.89 -0.01
C GLU A 370 -2.06 5.90 0.05
N GLU A 371 -2.33 7.20 0.13
CA GLU A 371 -1.29 8.23 0.31
C GLU A 371 -0.59 8.14 1.67
N LEU A 372 -1.34 7.95 2.77
CA LEU A 372 -0.78 7.71 4.11
C LEU A 372 0.08 6.44 4.14
N SER A 373 -0.35 5.41 3.42
CA SER A 373 0.44 4.18 3.27
C SER A 373 1.76 4.44 2.54
N LEU A 374 1.78 5.29 1.51
CA LEU A 374 3.01 5.70 0.81
C LEU A 374 3.92 6.58 1.68
N ASP A 375 3.36 7.34 2.61
CA ASP A 375 4.14 8.15 3.54
C ASP A 375 4.98 7.27 4.49
N ALA A 376 4.38 6.17 4.98
CA ALA A 376 5.00 5.26 5.94
C ALA A 376 5.82 4.11 5.30
N ALA A 377 5.45 3.65 4.10
CA ALA A 377 6.06 2.48 3.47
C ALA A 377 7.57 2.64 3.22
N GLU A 378 8.33 1.59 3.51
CA GLU A 378 9.73 1.43 3.10
C GLU A 378 9.83 0.88 1.67
N LEU A 379 8.90 -0.02 1.35
CA LEU A 379 8.85 -0.81 0.15
C LEU A 379 7.40 -0.97 -0.29
N VAL A 380 7.16 -0.76 -1.57
CA VAL A 380 5.87 -1.05 -2.21
C VAL A 380 6.11 -2.13 -3.25
N ILE A 381 5.41 -3.24 -3.10
CA ILE A 381 5.48 -4.39 -3.99
C ILE A 381 4.36 -4.29 -5.01
N THR A 382 4.74 -4.33 -6.29
CA THR A 382 3.82 -4.33 -7.43
C THR A 382 3.97 -5.62 -8.22
N SER A 383 2.93 -6.00 -8.97
CA SER A 383 3.00 -7.20 -9.83
C SER A 383 3.67 -6.92 -11.17
N THR A 384 3.64 -5.66 -11.63
CA THR A 384 4.18 -5.24 -12.92
C THR A 384 4.85 -3.87 -12.85
N ARG A 385 5.67 -3.54 -13.85
CA ARG A 385 6.22 -2.17 -14.01
C ARG A 385 5.17 -1.17 -14.43
N GLN A 386 4.19 -1.59 -15.23
CA GLN A 386 3.08 -0.72 -15.64
C GLN A 386 2.34 -0.18 -14.41
N GLU A 387 2.12 -1.02 -13.39
CA GLU A 387 1.51 -0.61 -12.14
C GLU A 387 2.28 0.55 -11.47
N ILE A 388 3.62 0.50 -11.49
CA ILE A 388 4.48 1.55 -10.92
C ILE A 388 4.34 2.86 -11.70
N GLU A 389 4.45 2.79 -13.03
CA GLU A 389 4.54 4.00 -13.86
C GLU A 389 3.19 4.66 -14.12
N GLU A 390 2.16 3.85 -14.41
CA GLU A 390 0.85 4.36 -14.86
C GLU A 390 -0.18 4.46 -13.73
N GLN A 391 -0.07 3.64 -12.68
CA GLN A 391 -1.06 3.64 -11.59
C GLN A 391 -0.52 4.35 -10.34
N TRP A 392 0.61 3.90 -9.79
CA TRP A 392 1.26 4.58 -8.67
C TRP A 392 1.80 5.96 -9.06
N GLY A 393 2.19 6.15 -10.34
CA GLY A 393 2.54 7.46 -10.89
C GLY A 393 1.40 8.50 -10.89
N LEU A 394 0.17 8.11 -10.53
CA LEU A 394 -0.95 9.03 -10.31
C LEU A 394 -0.96 9.64 -8.91
N TYR A 395 -0.23 9.10 -7.93
CA TYR A 395 -0.27 9.51 -6.53
C TYR A 395 0.71 10.66 -6.24
N ASP A 396 0.44 11.44 -5.19
CA ASP A 396 1.26 12.60 -4.83
C ASP A 396 2.46 12.20 -3.95
N GLY A 397 2.30 11.12 -3.19
CA GLY A 397 3.35 10.48 -2.40
C GLY A 397 4.38 9.71 -3.22
N PHE A 398 4.30 9.66 -4.56
CA PHE A 398 5.29 8.95 -5.37
C PHE A 398 5.59 9.64 -6.70
N ASP A 399 6.87 9.89 -6.96
CA ASP A 399 7.37 10.31 -8.27
C ASP A 399 8.61 9.51 -8.65
N VAL A 400 8.54 8.83 -9.81
CA VAL A 400 9.60 7.92 -10.30
C VAL A 400 10.93 8.64 -10.49
N LYS A 401 10.93 9.91 -10.89
CA LYS A 401 12.17 10.65 -11.15
C LYS A 401 12.79 11.14 -9.83
N LEU A 402 12.00 11.70 -8.93
CA LEU A 402 12.46 12.15 -7.62
C LEU A 402 12.99 10.98 -6.79
N GLU A 403 12.30 9.84 -6.80
CA GLU A 403 12.76 8.62 -6.11
C GLU A 403 14.14 8.16 -6.62
N LYS A 404 14.37 8.16 -7.94
CA LYS A 404 15.68 7.82 -8.52
C LYS A 404 16.79 8.76 -8.07
N VAL A 405 16.50 10.07 -7.99
CA VAL A 405 17.46 11.10 -7.53
C VAL A 405 17.80 10.90 -6.06
N LEU A 406 16.79 10.75 -5.19
CA LEU A 406 16.98 10.53 -3.76
C LEU A 406 17.79 9.25 -3.50
N ARG A 407 17.50 8.17 -4.23
CA ARG A 407 18.25 6.91 -4.15
C ARG A 407 19.70 7.06 -4.61
N ALA A 408 19.96 7.82 -5.66
CA ALA A 408 21.32 8.07 -6.13
C ALA A 408 22.14 8.85 -5.09
N ARG A 409 21.54 9.86 -4.44
CA ARG A 409 22.16 10.63 -3.35
C ARG A 409 22.41 9.79 -2.11
N ALA A 410 21.41 9.01 -1.68
CA ALA A 410 21.55 8.12 -0.52
C ALA A 410 22.69 7.11 -0.70
N ARG A 411 22.85 6.53 -1.90
CA ARG A 411 23.98 5.63 -2.21
C ARG A 411 25.35 6.31 -2.18
N ARG A 412 25.40 7.63 -2.38
CA ARG A 412 26.61 8.44 -2.29
C ARG A 412 26.86 8.99 -0.88
N GLY A 413 25.98 8.70 0.09
CA GLY A 413 26.07 9.25 1.45
C GLY A 413 25.75 10.74 1.53
N VAL A 414 25.04 11.29 0.54
CA VAL A 414 24.72 12.73 0.50
C VAL A 414 23.40 13.00 1.22
N ASN A 415 23.37 14.06 2.02
CA ASN A 415 22.17 14.47 2.75
C ASN A 415 20.99 14.75 1.77
N CYS A 416 19.82 14.22 2.12
CA CYS A 416 18.58 14.39 1.38
C CYS A 416 17.60 15.36 2.08
N HIS A 417 18.05 16.06 3.13
CA HIS A 417 17.25 17.03 3.90
C HIS A 417 15.94 16.44 4.45
N GLY A 418 15.98 15.18 4.90
CA GLY A 418 14.80 14.43 5.36
C GLY A 418 13.80 14.02 4.28
N ARG A 419 14.14 14.19 2.99
CA ARG A 419 13.28 13.75 1.89
C ARG A 419 13.35 12.26 1.67
N TYR A 420 12.20 11.67 1.41
CA TYR A 420 12.06 10.26 1.15
C TYR A 420 10.92 9.95 0.16
N MET A 421 11.13 8.94 -0.67
CA MET A 421 10.12 8.31 -1.50
C MET A 421 10.20 6.80 -1.32
N PRO A 422 9.06 6.08 -1.22
CA PRO A 422 9.05 4.64 -1.02
C PRO A 422 9.69 3.91 -2.20
N ARG A 423 10.37 2.80 -1.91
CA ARG A 423 10.99 1.98 -2.96
C ARG A 423 9.92 1.12 -3.64
N MET A 424 9.71 1.33 -4.93
CA MET A 424 8.83 0.46 -5.74
C MET A 424 9.61 -0.73 -6.28
N VAL A 425 9.11 -1.96 -6.05
CA VAL A 425 9.74 -3.18 -6.56
C VAL A 425 8.69 -4.09 -7.18
N VAL A 426 8.99 -4.58 -8.38
CA VAL A 426 8.18 -5.63 -9.01
C VAL A 426 8.56 -6.97 -8.40
N ILE A 427 7.61 -7.62 -7.74
CA ILE A 427 7.70 -9.02 -7.31
C ILE A 427 6.46 -9.71 -7.85
N THR A 428 6.63 -10.54 -8.86
CA THR A 428 5.52 -11.23 -9.51
C THR A 428 4.88 -12.22 -8.54
N PRO A 429 3.54 -12.36 -8.51
CA PRO A 429 2.85 -13.34 -7.68
C PRO A 429 3.38 -14.75 -7.93
N GLY A 430 3.42 -15.55 -6.87
CA GLY A 430 3.68 -16.98 -6.97
C GLY A 430 2.49 -17.73 -7.54
N MET A 431 2.76 -18.83 -8.24
CA MET A 431 1.78 -19.83 -8.63
C MET A 431 2.20 -21.19 -8.09
N ASP A 432 1.20 -22.03 -7.82
CA ASP A 432 1.42 -23.44 -7.53
C ASP A 432 1.59 -24.23 -8.84
N PHE A 433 2.74 -24.89 -8.98
CA PHE A 433 3.08 -25.74 -10.12
C PHE A 433 2.96 -27.24 -9.81
N SER A 434 2.40 -27.62 -8.66
CA SER A 434 2.18 -29.02 -8.26
C SER A 434 1.48 -29.87 -9.33
N SER A 435 0.58 -29.26 -10.10
CA SER A 435 -0.17 -29.90 -11.20
C SER A 435 0.57 -29.94 -12.55
N VAL A 436 1.72 -29.27 -12.66
CA VAL A 436 2.51 -29.22 -13.89
C VAL A 436 3.53 -30.36 -13.89
N GLU A 437 3.16 -31.47 -14.52
CA GLU A 437 4.10 -32.55 -14.82
C GLU A 437 5.08 -32.08 -15.90
N VAL A 438 6.34 -31.85 -15.51
CA VAL A 438 7.42 -31.57 -16.47
C VAL A 438 7.75 -32.87 -17.20
N GLN A 439 7.27 -33.00 -18.44
CA GLN A 439 7.70 -34.09 -19.30
C GLN A 439 9.14 -33.84 -19.72
N GLU A 440 10.07 -34.68 -19.24
CA GLU A 440 11.45 -34.68 -19.72
C GLU A 440 11.51 -34.99 -21.22
N ASP A 441 12.39 -34.29 -21.93
CA ASP A 441 12.66 -34.45 -23.37
C ASP A 441 13.22 -35.86 -23.66
N THR A 442 12.33 -36.85 -23.72
CA THR A 442 12.64 -38.16 -24.30
C THR A 442 12.40 -38.10 -25.81
N PRO A 443 13.34 -38.59 -26.65
CA PRO A 443 13.22 -38.55 -28.11
C PRO A 443 12.11 -39.46 -28.69
N GLU A 444 11.36 -40.17 -27.84
CA GLU A 444 10.25 -41.06 -28.23
C GLU A 444 8.91 -40.33 -28.48
N VAL A 445 8.83 -39.02 -28.20
CA VAL A 445 7.56 -38.25 -28.21
C VAL A 445 6.95 -38.05 -29.61
N ASP A 446 7.75 -38.11 -30.70
CA ASP A 446 7.20 -38.03 -32.06
C ASP A 446 6.39 -39.30 -32.45
N GLY A 447 6.59 -40.45 -31.78
CA GLY A 447 5.79 -41.67 -32.01
C GLY A 447 4.45 -41.72 -31.27
N GLU A 448 4.30 -40.96 -30.18
CA GLU A 448 3.10 -40.99 -29.34
C GLU A 448 1.88 -40.32 -30.01
N LEU A 449 2.07 -39.19 -30.69
CA LEU A 449 0.97 -38.50 -31.38
C LEU A 449 0.45 -39.31 -32.60
N THR A 450 1.35 -40.05 -33.26
CA THR A 450 1.01 -40.94 -34.37
C THR A 450 0.26 -42.18 -33.89
N ALA A 451 0.65 -42.75 -32.74
CA ALA A 451 -0.07 -43.85 -32.09
C ALA A 451 -1.43 -43.43 -31.47
N LEU A 452 -1.57 -42.14 -31.08
CA LEU A 452 -2.80 -41.58 -30.50
C LEU A 452 -3.91 -41.30 -31.54
N ILE A 453 -3.55 -41.09 -32.81
CA ILE A 453 -4.49 -40.70 -33.88
C ILE A 453 -4.57 -41.78 -34.98
N GLY A 454 -3.53 -42.60 -35.15
CA GLY A 454 -3.49 -43.73 -36.07
C GLY A 454 -3.86 -45.04 -35.39
N GLY A 455 -5.09 -45.52 -35.63
CA GLY A 455 -5.54 -46.82 -35.18
C GLY A 455 -4.95 -47.98 -35.98
N THR A 456 -3.66 -48.25 -35.83
CA THR A 456 -3.02 -49.52 -36.25
C THR A 456 -1.72 -49.72 -35.49
N ASP A 457 -1.78 -50.44 -34.37
CA ASP A 457 -0.87 -51.55 -34.03
C ASP A 457 -0.96 -51.87 -32.53
N GLY A 458 -1.62 -53.00 -32.22
CA GLY A 458 -1.27 -53.99 -31.19
C GLY A 458 -1.09 -53.62 -29.70
N THR A 459 -0.89 -52.37 -29.32
CA THR A 459 -0.72 -51.94 -27.92
C THR A 459 -2.00 -51.29 -27.41
N SER A 460 -2.44 -51.72 -26.23
CA SER A 460 -3.62 -51.22 -25.52
C SER A 460 -3.73 -49.69 -25.60
N PRO A 461 -4.86 -49.11 -26.05
CA PRO A 461 -4.96 -47.67 -26.28
C PRO A 461 -4.80 -46.93 -24.95
N LYS A 462 -3.76 -46.08 -24.83
CA LYS A 462 -3.69 -45.09 -23.75
C LYS A 462 -4.95 -44.23 -23.83
N VAL A 463 -5.67 -44.10 -22.71
CA VAL A 463 -6.94 -43.35 -22.63
C VAL A 463 -6.67 -41.89 -22.98
N VAL A 464 -7.20 -41.43 -24.12
CA VAL A 464 -7.09 -40.02 -24.54
C VAL A 464 -7.99 -39.18 -23.63
N PRO A 465 -7.53 -38.03 -23.10
CA PRO A 465 -8.39 -37.12 -22.36
C PRO A 465 -9.61 -36.73 -23.20
N PRO A 466 -10.85 -36.83 -22.69
CA PRO A 466 -12.06 -36.56 -23.47
C PRO A 466 -12.09 -35.19 -24.15
N ILE A 467 -11.46 -34.18 -23.53
CA ILE A 467 -11.38 -32.82 -24.07
C ILE A 467 -10.57 -32.75 -25.38
N TRP A 468 -9.59 -33.63 -25.59
CA TRP A 468 -8.81 -33.64 -26.83
C TRP A 468 -9.68 -34.03 -28.01
N SER A 469 -10.55 -35.03 -27.86
CA SER A 469 -11.52 -35.44 -28.90
C SER A 469 -12.51 -34.31 -29.21
N GLU A 470 -12.98 -33.59 -28.19
CA GLU A 470 -13.87 -32.44 -28.35
C GLU A 470 -13.23 -31.28 -29.14
N VAL A 471 -11.91 -31.08 -29.02
CA VAL A 471 -11.17 -30.08 -29.80
C VAL A 471 -10.87 -30.62 -31.21
N MET A 472 -10.37 -31.85 -31.33
CA MET A 472 -9.93 -32.42 -32.61
C MET A 472 -11.06 -32.62 -33.62
N ARG A 473 -12.31 -32.81 -33.18
CA ARG A 473 -13.46 -32.98 -34.10
C ARG A 473 -13.70 -31.78 -35.03
N PHE A 474 -13.15 -30.61 -34.70
CA PHE A 474 -13.29 -29.40 -35.50
C PHE A 474 -12.27 -29.34 -36.65
N PHE A 475 -11.26 -30.20 -36.66
CA PHE A 475 -10.14 -30.11 -37.60
C PHE A 475 -10.20 -31.16 -38.70
N THR A 476 -9.98 -30.73 -39.94
CA THR A 476 -9.77 -31.64 -41.08
C THR A 476 -8.43 -32.36 -40.98
N ASN A 477 -7.39 -31.66 -40.49
CA ASN A 477 -6.09 -32.25 -40.19
C ASN A 477 -5.66 -31.89 -38.75
N PRO A 478 -5.86 -32.78 -37.77
CA PRO A 478 -5.53 -32.52 -36.37
C PRO A 478 -4.02 -32.53 -36.08
N HIS A 479 -3.16 -32.94 -37.02
CA HIS A 479 -1.70 -32.99 -36.81
C HIS A 479 -1.00 -31.64 -37.01
N LYS A 480 -1.69 -30.63 -37.54
CA LYS A 480 -1.11 -29.28 -37.67
C LYS A 480 -0.89 -28.66 -36.29
N PRO A 481 0.19 -27.87 -36.11
CA PRO A 481 0.38 -27.02 -34.94
C PRO A 481 -0.86 -26.25 -34.52
N MET A 482 -1.17 -26.27 -33.22
CA MET A 482 -2.33 -25.59 -32.66
C MET A 482 -1.95 -24.19 -32.13
N ILE A 483 -2.55 -23.15 -32.69
CA ILE A 483 -2.54 -21.80 -32.10
C ILE A 483 -3.67 -21.75 -31.07
N LEU A 484 -3.32 -21.65 -29.80
CA LEU A 484 -4.27 -21.68 -28.68
C LEU A 484 -4.52 -20.28 -28.14
N ALA A 485 -5.78 -19.85 -28.12
CA ALA A 485 -6.24 -18.71 -27.35
C ALA A 485 -7.24 -19.17 -26.29
N LEU A 486 -6.93 -18.88 -25.02
CA LEU A 486 -7.78 -19.21 -23.87
C LEU A 486 -8.17 -17.93 -23.13
N SER A 487 -9.43 -17.54 -23.24
CA SER A 487 -9.95 -16.34 -22.56
C SER A 487 -11.48 -16.28 -22.62
N ARG A 488 -12.11 -15.49 -21.74
CA ARG A 488 -13.54 -15.18 -21.88
C ARG A 488 -13.82 -14.43 -23.20
N PRO A 489 -15.01 -14.56 -23.80
CA PRO A 489 -15.40 -13.85 -25.03
C PRO A 489 -15.72 -12.38 -24.77
N ASP A 490 -14.82 -11.66 -24.11
CA ASP A 490 -14.95 -10.24 -23.79
C ASP A 490 -14.29 -9.39 -24.89
N PRO A 491 -14.88 -8.24 -25.29
CA PRO A 491 -14.29 -7.36 -26.30
C PRO A 491 -12.84 -6.96 -26.01
N LYS A 492 -12.46 -6.79 -24.73
CA LYS A 492 -11.10 -6.43 -24.31
C LYS A 492 -10.07 -7.52 -24.61
N LYS A 493 -10.50 -8.78 -24.69
CA LYS A 493 -9.65 -9.92 -25.04
C LYS A 493 -9.35 -10.00 -26.53
N ASN A 494 -10.04 -9.20 -27.35
CA ASN A 494 -9.65 -8.92 -28.75
C ASN A 494 -9.52 -10.17 -29.65
N ILE A 495 -10.30 -11.22 -29.35
CA ILE A 495 -10.29 -12.50 -30.10
C ILE A 495 -10.67 -12.28 -31.56
N THR A 496 -11.50 -11.27 -31.85
CA THR A 496 -11.92 -10.92 -33.21
C THR A 496 -10.75 -10.51 -34.11
N THR A 497 -9.77 -9.79 -33.57
CA THR A 497 -8.60 -9.34 -34.34
C THR A 497 -7.64 -10.49 -34.62
N LEU A 498 -7.47 -11.39 -33.65
CA LEU A 498 -6.75 -12.65 -33.85
C LEU A 498 -7.37 -13.48 -34.99
N LEU A 499 -8.69 -13.62 -35.02
CA LEU A 499 -9.35 -14.40 -36.06
C LEU A 499 -9.22 -13.77 -37.45
N LYS A 500 -9.25 -12.44 -37.56
CA LYS A 500 -8.96 -11.74 -38.82
C LYS A 500 -7.52 -11.94 -39.27
N ALA A 501 -6.56 -11.81 -38.35
CA ALA A 501 -5.14 -12.06 -38.60
C ALA A 501 -4.90 -13.47 -39.16
N PHE A 502 -5.54 -14.49 -38.54
CA PHE A 502 -5.48 -15.87 -39.02
C PHE A 502 -6.21 -16.06 -40.36
N GLY A 503 -7.40 -15.46 -40.52
CA GLY A 503 -8.22 -15.61 -41.72
C GLY A 503 -7.57 -15.05 -42.99
N GLU A 504 -6.87 -13.92 -42.88
CA GLU A 504 -6.23 -13.21 -43.99
C GLU A 504 -4.83 -13.76 -44.33
N CYS A 505 -4.15 -14.39 -43.36
CA CYS A 505 -2.82 -14.97 -43.56
C CYS A 505 -2.90 -16.41 -44.09
N ARG A 506 -2.88 -16.59 -45.41
CA ARG A 506 -2.87 -17.94 -46.04
C ARG A 506 -1.73 -18.83 -45.58
N PRO A 507 -0.45 -18.38 -45.51
CA PRO A 507 0.65 -19.22 -45.03
C PRO A 507 0.43 -19.76 -43.61
N LEU A 508 -0.21 -18.97 -42.73
CA LEU A 508 -0.50 -19.38 -41.37
C LEU A 508 -1.58 -20.47 -41.31
N ARG A 509 -2.62 -20.36 -42.15
CA ARG A 509 -3.69 -21.38 -42.29
C ARG A 509 -3.18 -22.70 -42.87
N ASP A 510 -2.22 -22.63 -43.78
CA ASP A 510 -1.62 -23.82 -44.38
C ASP A 510 -0.79 -24.60 -43.35
N LEU A 511 -0.13 -23.90 -42.42
CA LEU A 511 0.75 -24.49 -41.42
C LEU A 511 0.06 -24.86 -40.09
N ALA A 512 -0.95 -24.12 -39.64
CA ALA A 512 -1.51 -24.27 -38.29
C ALA A 512 -3.04 -24.32 -38.27
N ASN A 513 -3.57 -24.86 -37.17
CA ASN A 513 -4.98 -24.77 -36.77
C ASN A 513 -5.15 -23.75 -35.65
N LEU A 514 -6.34 -23.16 -35.50
CA LEU A 514 -6.65 -22.19 -34.44
C LEU A 514 -7.67 -22.77 -33.45
N THR A 515 -7.37 -22.73 -32.16
CA THR A 515 -8.28 -23.17 -31.09
C THR A 515 -8.64 -22.01 -30.18
N LEU A 516 -9.93 -21.74 -30.05
CA LEU A 516 -10.50 -20.66 -29.26
C LEU A 516 -11.30 -21.25 -28.08
N ILE A 517 -10.71 -21.27 -26.89
CA ILE A 517 -11.41 -21.66 -25.66
C ILE A 517 -12.05 -20.41 -25.05
N MET A 518 -13.35 -20.24 -25.31
CA MET A 518 -14.13 -19.01 -25.03
C MET A 518 -15.16 -19.16 -23.92
N GLY A 519 -14.79 -19.75 -22.79
CA GLY A 519 -15.73 -20.01 -21.70
C GLY A 519 -16.79 -21.07 -22.03
N ASN A 520 -17.63 -21.40 -21.04
CA ASN A 520 -18.72 -22.36 -21.21
C ASN A 520 -20.01 -21.66 -21.67
N ARG A 521 -20.76 -22.32 -22.56
CA ARG A 521 -22.04 -21.79 -23.08
C ARG A 521 -23.01 -22.90 -23.44
N GLU A 522 -24.28 -22.70 -23.12
CA GLU A 522 -25.39 -23.52 -23.63
C GLU A 522 -25.98 -22.87 -24.89
N ASP A 523 -26.48 -21.64 -24.70
CA ASP A 523 -27.13 -20.78 -25.69
C ASP A 523 -26.41 -19.41 -25.78
N ILE A 524 -26.31 -18.86 -26.98
CA ILE A 524 -25.69 -17.55 -27.25
C ILE A 524 -26.59 -16.41 -26.77
N ASP A 525 -27.90 -16.56 -26.90
CA ASP A 525 -28.87 -15.52 -26.54
C ASP A 525 -29.00 -15.33 -25.02
N ALA A 526 -28.61 -16.35 -24.24
CA ALA A 526 -28.56 -16.30 -22.79
C ALA A 526 -27.28 -15.63 -22.23
N LEU A 527 -26.28 -15.33 -23.07
CA LEU A 527 -25.05 -14.67 -22.64
C LEU A 527 -25.27 -13.16 -22.44
N SER A 528 -24.36 -12.52 -21.70
CA SER A 528 -24.34 -11.05 -21.62
C SER A 528 -24.18 -10.44 -23.02
N ALA A 529 -24.78 -9.27 -23.25
CA ALA A 529 -24.81 -8.65 -24.58
C ALA A 529 -23.42 -8.48 -25.21
N GLY A 530 -22.40 -8.17 -24.40
CA GLY A 530 -21.00 -8.08 -24.85
C GLY A 530 -20.45 -9.45 -25.29
N ASN A 531 -20.62 -10.48 -24.47
CA ASN A 531 -20.14 -11.83 -24.76
C ASN A 531 -20.84 -12.46 -25.97
N ALA A 532 -22.17 -12.30 -26.05
CA ALA A 532 -22.98 -12.76 -27.18
C ALA A 532 -22.54 -12.09 -28.48
N SER A 533 -22.27 -10.78 -28.46
CA SER A 533 -21.81 -10.01 -29.62
C SER A 533 -20.45 -10.48 -30.13
N VAL A 534 -19.48 -10.70 -29.23
CA VAL A 534 -18.16 -11.22 -29.59
C VAL A 534 -18.27 -12.60 -30.23
N LEU A 535 -19.02 -13.51 -29.61
CA LEU A 535 -19.19 -14.86 -30.13
C LEU A 535 -19.91 -14.89 -31.49
N THR A 536 -20.96 -14.08 -31.65
CA THR A 536 -21.66 -13.92 -32.93
C THR A 536 -20.73 -13.39 -34.01
N THR A 537 -19.85 -12.44 -33.65
CA THR A 537 -18.84 -11.90 -34.57
C THR A 537 -17.81 -12.96 -34.95
N VAL A 538 -17.36 -13.77 -33.99
CA VAL A 538 -16.45 -14.91 -34.26
C VAL A 538 -17.07 -15.87 -35.28
N LEU A 539 -18.34 -16.27 -35.11
CA LEU A 539 -19.02 -17.16 -36.06
C LEU A 539 -19.13 -16.53 -37.47
N LYS A 540 -19.48 -15.25 -37.55
CA LYS A 540 -19.53 -14.51 -38.83
C LYS A 540 -18.17 -14.44 -39.52
N LEU A 541 -17.08 -14.30 -38.76
CA LEU A 541 -15.73 -14.25 -39.31
C LEU A 541 -15.25 -15.62 -39.78
N ILE A 542 -15.60 -16.70 -39.06
CA ILE A 542 -15.32 -18.08 -39.50
C ILE A 542 -15.96 -18.35 -40.86
N ASP A 543 -17.21 -17.95 -41.02
CA ASP A 543 -17.94 -18.07 -42.29
C ASP A 543 -17.33 -17.19 -43.39
N LYS A 544 -17.07 -15.90 -43.09
CA LYS A 544 -16.50 -14.93 -44.04
C LYS A 544 -15.16 -15.39 -44.64
N TYR A 545 -14.29 -15.99 -43.84
CA TYR A 545 -12.94 -16.41 -44.28
C TYR A 545 -12.86 -17.90 -44.68
N ASP A 546 -13.99 -18.61 -44.67
CA ASP A 546 -14.10 -20.05 -44.93
C ASP A 546 -13.09 -20.87 -44.10
N LEU A 547 -13.25 -20.78 -42.77
CA LEU A 547 -12.34 -21.38 -41.78
C LEU A 547 -12.84 -22.72 -41.20
N TYR A 548 -13.85 -23.32 -41.83
CA TYR A 548 -14.36 -24.63 -41.44
C TYR A 548 -13.25 -25.69 -41.56
N GLY A 549 -13.11 -26.55 -40.54
CA GLY A 549 -12.04 -27.55 -40.52
C GLY A 549 -10.66 -27.02 -40.05
N LEU A 550 -10.54 -25.71 -39.78
CA LEU A 550 -9.29 -25.07 -39.33
C LEU A 550 -9.41 -24.39 -37.96
N VAL A 551 -10.63 -24.06 -37.51
CA VAL A 551 -10.88 -23.36 -36.25
C VAL A 551 -11.73 -24.20 -35.30
N ALA A 552 -11.22 -24.46 -34.09
CA ALA A 552 -11.94 -25.13 -33.01
C ALA A 552 -12.47 -24.13 -31.98
N TYR A 553 -13.70 -24.32 -31.51
CA TYR A 553 -14.36 -23.45 -30.53
C TYR A 553 -15.32 -24.26 -29.64
N PRO A 554 -14.81 -25.21 -28.82
CA PRO A 554 -15.65 -26.10 -28.02
C PRO A 554 -16.63 -25.35 -27.11
N LYS A 555 -17.77 -25.97 -26.82
CA LYS A 555 -18.84 -25.36 -26.01
C LYS A 555 -18.60 -25.46 -24.50
N HIS A 556 -18.00 -26.55 -24.05
CA HIS A 556 -17.81 -26.86 -22.63
C HIS A 556 -16.39 -27.35 -22.36
N HIS A 557 -15.87 -26.97 -21.20
CA HIS A 557 -14.66 -27.51 -20.58
C HIS A 557 -14.79 -27.39 -19.05
N LYS A 558 -14.14 -28.30 -18.33
CA LYS A 558 -13.95 -28.22 -16.89
C LYS A 558 -12.61 -27.57 -16.57
N GLN A 559 -12.44 -27.10 -15.34
CA GLN A 559 -11.15 -26.56 -14.90
C GLN A 559 -10.03 -27.62 -14.96
N SER A 560 -10.35 -28.88 -14.66
CA SER A 560 -9.44 -30.02 -14.81
C SER A 560 -8.98 -30.27 -16.25
N ASP A 561 -9.73 -29.78 -17.24
CA ASP A 561 -9.42 -30.00 -18.65
C ASP A 561 -8.41 -28.96 -19.18
N VAL A 562 -8.23 -27.83 -18.49
CA VAL A 562 -7.36 -26.72 -18.94
C VAL A 562 -5.89 -27.15 -19.09
N PRO A 563 -5.26 -27.83 -18.12
CA PRO A 563 -3.90 -28.37 -18.29
C PRO A 563 -3.78 -29.28 -19.51
N GLU A 564 -4.79 -30.13 -19.77
CA GLU A 564 -4.81 -31.02 -20.92
C GLU A 564 -4.90 -30.28 -22.25
N ILE A 565 -5.60 -29.15 -22.31
CA ILE A 565 -5.64 -28.30 -23.50
C ILE A 565 -4.27 -27.68 -23.78
N TYR A 566 -3.56 -27.23 -22.74
CA TYR A 566 -2.18 -26.74 -22.88
C TYR A 566 -1.23 -27.84 -23.37
N ARG A 567 -1.33 -29.06 -22.79
CA ARG A 567 -0.56 -30.24 -23.21
C ARG A 567 -0.82 -30.58 -24.68
N LEU A 568 -2.07 -30.54 -25.13
CA LEU A 568 -2.41 -30.78 -26.54
C LEU A 568 -1.74 -29.75 -27.47
N ALA A 569 -1.76 -28.47 -27.10
CA ALA A 569 -1.09 -27.44 -27.88
C ALA A 569 0.43 -27.68 -27.95
N ALA A 570 1.04 -28.06 -26.83
CA ALA A 570 2.48 -28.31 -26.77
C ALA A 570 2.87 -29.53 -27.60
N LYS A 571 2.08 -30.61 -27.52
CA LYS A 571 2.29 -31.85 -28.30
C LYS A 571 2.19 -31.64 -29.81
N THR A 572 1.33 -30.73 -30.25
CA THR A 572 1.21 -30.38 -31.69
C THR A 572 2.32 -29.40 -32.15
N LYS A 573 3.27 -29.02 -31.28
CA LYS A 573 4.28 -27.97 -31.55
C LYS A 573 3.62 -26.61 -31.85
N GLY A 574 2.53 -26.34 -31.14
CA GLY A 574 1.69 -25.15 -31.25
C GLY A 574 2.19 -23.93 -30.48
N VAL A 575 1.41 -22.86 -30.47
CA VAL A 575 1.76 -21.56 -29.85
C VAL A 575 0.57 -21.05 -29.05
N PHE A 576 0.81 -20.49 -27.86
CA PHE A 576 -0.23 -19.81 -27.09
C PHE A 576 -0.29 -18.32 -27.45
N ILE A 577 -1.48 -17.75 -27.58
CA ILE A 577 -1.64 -16.32 -27.86
C ILE A 577 -2.61 -15.62 -26.91
N ASN A 578 -2.18 -14.47 -26.41
CA ASN A 578 -3.02 -13.50 -25.70
C ASN A 578 -3.05 -12.16 -26.48
N PRO A 579 -4.07 -11.94 -27.34
CA PRO A 579 -4.16 -10.75 -28.17
C PRO A 579 -4.87 -9.56 -27.48
N ALA A 580 -5.09 -9.61 -26.16
CA ALA A 580 -5.87 -8.61 -25.44
C ALA A 580 -5.37 -7.17 -25.66
N LEU A 581 -6.31 -6.21 -25.68
CA LEU A 581 -5.97 -4.79 -25.86
C LEU A 581 -5.04 -4.28 -24.73
N VAL A 582 -5.31 -4.75 -23.51
CA VAL A 582 -4.47 -4.57 -22.32
C VAL A 582 -4.61 -5.84 -21.47
N GLU A 583 -3.50 -6.41 -21.02
CA GLU A 583 -3.48 -7.52 -20.08
C GLU A 583 -2.78 -7.08 -18.78
N PRO A 584 -3.51 -6.91 -17.66
CA PRO A 584 -2.92 -6.39 -16.42
C PRO A 584 -1.79 -7.24 -15.85
N PHE A 585 -1.86 -8.58 -15.98
CA PHE A 585 -0.79 -9.49 -15.58
C PHE A 585 -0.62 -10.61 -16.60
N GLY A 586 -1.59 -11.54 -16.66
CA GLY A 586 -1.61 -12.63 -17.64
C GLY A 586 -1.19 -14.00 -17.07
N LEU A 587 -1.88 -14.49 -16.03
CA LEU A 587 -1.63 -15.83 -15.47
C LEU A 587 -1.65 -16.94 -16.52
N THR A 588 -2.54 -16.85 -17.51
CA THR A 588 -2.64 -17.83 -18.60
C THR A 588 -1.38 -17.93 -19.46
N LEU A 589 -0.54 -16.89 -19.49
CA LEU A 589 0.77 -16.90 -20.17
C LEU A 589 1.77 -17.75 -19.39
N ILE A 590 1.76 -17.63 -18.06
CA ILE A 590 2.64 -18.39 -17.18
C ILE A 590 2.20 -19.86 -17.16
N GLU A 591 0.89 -20.13 -17.10
CA GLU A 591 0.33 -21.48 -17.24
C GLU A 591 0.73 -22.11 -18.58
N ALA A 592 0.59 -21.40 -19.69
CA ALA A 592 1.02 -21.89 -21.00
C ALA A 592 2.53 -22.19 -21.04
N ALA A 593 3.35 -21.29 -20.50
CA ALA A 593 4.80 -21.46 -20.43
C ALA A 593 5.22 -22.65 -19.59
N ALA A 594 4.51 -22.92 -18.48
CA ALA A 594 4.76 -24.08 -17.62
C ALA A 594 4.55 -25.40 -18.36
N HIS A 595 3.60 -25.44 -19.30
CA HIS A 595 3.35 -26.58 -20.18
C HIS A 595 4.25 -26.59 -21.44
N GLY A 596 5.25 -25.70 -21.51
CA GLY A 596 6.25 -25.68 -22.59
C GLY A 596 5.78 -25.00 -23.88
N LEU A 597 4.72 -24.18 -23.83
CA LEU A 597 4.25 -23.44 -25.00
C LEU A 597 5.00 -22.12 -25.17
N PRO A 598 5.55 -21.86 -26.37
CA PRO A 598 5.91 -20.50 -26.76
C PRO A 598 4.68 -19.59 -26.79
N MET A 599 4.87 -18.32 -26.44
CA MET A 599 3.77 -17.36 -26.35
C MET A 599 3.90 -16.17 -27.31
N VAL A 600 2.76 -15.70 -27.82
CA VAL A 600 2.59 -14.37 -28.42
C VAL A 600 1.67 -13.58 -27.52
N ALA A 601 2.09 -12.41 -27.05
CA ALA A 601 1.27 -11.62 -26.14
C ALA A 601 1.27 -10.14 -26.49
N THR A 602 0.23 -9.45 -26.04
CA THR A 602 0.14 -7.99 -26.14
C THR A 602 1.33 -7.30 -25.47
N LYS A 603 1.87 -6.26 -26.09
CA LYS A 603 2.88 -5.38 -25.48
C LYS A 603 2.30 -4.43 -24.42
N ASN A 604 0.99 -4.44 -24.22
CA ASN A 604 0.29 -3.55 -23.30
C ASN A 604 0.00 -4.29 -21.97
N GLY A 605 0.91 -4.11 -21.02
CA GLY A 605 0.75 -4.47 -19.61
C GLY A 605 1.68 -5.57 -19.11
N GLY A 606 1.19 -6.42 -18.20
CA GLY A 606 1.97 -7.45 -17.53
C GLY A 606 2.73 -8.45 -18.42
N PRO A 607 2.29 -8.76 -19.66
CA PRO A 607 3.06 -9.64 -20.53
C PRO A 607 4.48 -9.14 -20.85
N VAL A 608 4.73 -7.83 -20.76
CA VAL A 608 6.08 -7.26 -20.96
C VAL A 608 7.06 -7.80 -19.92
N ASP A 609 6.66 -7.79 -18.65
CA ASP A 609 7.47 -8.31 -17.54
C ASP A 609 7.59 -9.84 -17.62
N ILE A 610 6.51 -10.54 -17.99
CA ILE A 610 6.52 -12.00 -18.18
C ILE A 610 7.50 -12.42 -19.28
N LYS A 611 7.45 -11.75 -20.45
CA LYS A 611 8.37 -12.03 -21.56
C LYS A 611 9.81 -11.75 -21.16
N GLN A 612 10.07 -10.70 -20.38
CA GLN A 612 11.42 -10.40 -19.91
C GLN A 612 11.96 -11.49 -18.98
N ALA A 613 11.13 -12.02 -18.07
CA ALA A 613 11.54 -13.05 -17.13
C ALA A 613 11.68 -14.44 -17.79
N LEU A 614 10.71 -14.84 -18.61
CA LEU A 614 10.69 -16.18 -19.21
C LEU A 614 11.53 -16.29 -20.48
N ASN A 615 11.60 -15.22 -21.28
CA ASN A 615 12.17 -15.22 -22.63
C ASN A 615 11.65 -16.37 -23.53
N ASN A 616 10.34 -16.63 -23.45
CA ASN A 616 9.64 -17.75 -24.11
C ASN A 616 8.67 -17.31 -25.22
N GLY A 617 8.86 -16.12 -25.80
CA GLY A 617 7.86 -15.59 -26.74
C GLY A 617 8.11 -14.20 -27.31
N LEU A 618 7.11 -13.71 -28.05
CA LEU A 618 7.10 -12.43 -28.76
C LEU A 618 6.00 -11.50 -28.24
N LEU A 619 6.27 -10.19 -28.24
CA LEU A 619 5.30 -9.16 -27.90
C LEU A 619 4.81 -8.45 -29.17
N VAL A 620 3.50 -8.19 -29.25
CA VAL A 620 2.85 -7.57 -30.42
C VAL A 620 1.95 -6.41 -30.00
N ASP A 621 1.76 -5.44 -30.90
CA ASP A 621 0.70 -4.44 -30.73
C ASP A 621 -0.66 -5.09 -30.97
N PRO A 622 -1.60 -5.07 -30.00
CA PRO A 622 -2.90 -5.71 -30.19
C PRO A 622 -3.79 -5.02 -31.24
N HIS A 623 -3.46 -3.80 -31.67
CA HIS A 623 -4.17 -3.11 -32.76
C HIS A 623 -3.59 -3.39 -34.14
N ASP A 624 -2.39 -3.97 -34.21
CA ASP A 624 -1.73 -4.32 -35.46
C ASP A 624 -2.00 -5.79 -35.81
N GLN A 625 -3.00 -5.99 -36.66
CA GLN A 625 -3.39 -7.31 -37.12
C GLN A 625 -2.25 -8.03 -37.87
N GLN A 626 -1.44 -7.29 -38.62
CA GLN A 626 -0.35 -7.86 -39.40
C GLN A 626 0.78 -8.35 -38.48
N ALA A 627 1.14 -7.56 -37.48
CA ALA A 627 2.12 -7.95 -36.47
C ALA A 627 1.72 -9.24 -35.73
N ILE A 628 0.43 -9.41 -35.41
CA ILE A 628 -0.10 -10.65 -34.81
C ILE A 628 0.12 -11.85 -35.75
N ALA A 629 -0.24 -11.72 -37.02
CA ALA A 629 -0.09 -12.79 -38.00
C ALA A 629 1.39 -13.17 -38.23
N GLU A 630 2.26 -12.17 -38.36
CA GLU A 630 3.71 -12.38 -38.56
C GLU A 630 4.38 -13.04 -37.36
N ALA A 631 4.05 -12.63 -36.13
CA ALA A 631 4.59 -13.24 -34.92
C ALA A 631 4.16 -14.72 -34.76
N LEU A 632 2.89 -15.02 -35.04
CA LEU A 632 2.38 -16.39 -35.04
C LEU A 632 3.03 -17.25 -36.12
N LEU A 633 3.12 -16.73 -37.35
CA LEU A 633 3.75 -17.42 -38.47
C LEU A 633 5.22 -17.71 -38.18
N LYS A 634 5.93 -16.75 -37.59
CA LYS A 634 7.34 -16.91 -37.21
C LYS A 634 7.53 -18.06 -36.23
N LEU A 635 6.76 -18.10 -35.14
CA LEU A 635 6.90 -19.17 -34.13
C LEU A 635 6.48 -20.54 -34.63
N VAL A 636 5.49 -20.62 -35.53
CA VAL A 636 5.05 -21.90 -36.13
C VAL A 636 6.01 -22.40 -37.20
N SER A 637 6.63 -21.51 -37.98
CA SER A 637 7.52 -21.89 -39.09
C SER A 637 8.97 -22.15 -38.66
N GLU A 638 9.49 -21.38 -37.70
CA GLU A 638 10.87 -21.48 -37.21
C GLU A 638 10.99 -22.48 -36.05
N LYS A 639 11.22 -23.76 -36.38
CA LYS A 639 11.36 -24.84 -35.36
C LYS A 639 12.42 -24.55 -34.29
N ASN A 640 13.56 -23.97 -34.68
CA ASN A 640 14.64 -23.66 -33.74
C ASN A 640 14.19 -22.62 -32.68
N LEU A 641 13.52 -21.57 -33.13
CA LEU A 641 12.97 -20.55 -32.24
C LEU A 641 11.93 -21.14 -31.30
N TRP A 642 11.06 -22.02 -31.80
CA TRP A 642 10.05 -22.72 -30.99
C TRP A 642 10.70 -23.54 -29.87
N HIS A 643 11.72 -24.35 -30.20
CA HIS A 643 12.45 -25.16 -29.22
C HIS A 643 13.19 -24.30 -28.19
N GLU A 644 13.79 -23.19 -28.62
CA GLU A 644 14.43 -22.23 -27.72
C GLU A 644 13.42 -21.61 -26.74
N CYS A 645 12.28 -21.13 -27.25
CA CYS A 645 11.21 -20.57 -26.42
C CYS A 645 10.66 -21.59 -25.40
N ARG A 646 10.43 -22.85 -25.82
CA ARG A 646 10.01 -23.92 -24.92
C ARG A 646 11.04 -24.17 -23.81
N LYS A 647 12.31 -24.33 -24.19
CA LYS A 647 13.41 -24.56 -23.24
C LYS A 647 13.54 -23.41 -22.23
N ASN A 648 13.45 -22.17 -22.71
CA ASN A 648 13.51 -20.98 -21.85
C ASN A 648 12.30 -20.91 -20.90
N GLY A 649 11.10 -21.21 -21.41
CA GLY A 649 9.87 -21.28 -20.61
C GLY A 649 10.03 -22.21 -19.40
N TRP A 650 10.40 -23.47 -19.62
CA TRP A 650 10.62 -24.43 -18.54
C TRP A 650 11.79 -24.06 -17.63
N LYS A 651 12.90 -23.60 -18.20
CA LYS A 651 14.06 -23.19 -17.40
C LYS A 651 13.71 -22.08 -16.42
N ASN A 652 12.89 -21.11 -16.83
CA ASN A 652 12.64 -19.88 -16.08
C ASN A 652 11.29 -19.87 -15.35
N ILE A 653 10.43 -20.90 -15.51
CA ILE A 653 9.09 -20.91 -14.92
C ILE A 653 9.11 -20.83 -13.39
N HIS A 654 10.14 -21.38 -12.76
CA HIS A 654 10.34 -21.33 -11.31
C HIS A 654 10.43 -19.91 -10.75
N LEU A 655 10.73 -18.90 -11.59
CA LEU A 655 10.73 -17.48 -11.19
C LEU A 655 9.33 -16.98 -10.77
N PHE A 656 8.28 -17.65 -11.21
CA PHE A 656 6.89 -17.35 -10.85
C PHE A 656 6.35 -18.29 -9.77
N SER A 657 7.22 -18.98 -9.04
CA SER A 657 6.84 -19.86 -7.93
C SER A 657 6.75 -19.10 -6.61
N TRP A 658 5.93 -19.59 -5.68
CA TRP A 658 5.83 -19.05 -4.33
C TRP A 658 7.18 -19.03 -3.56
N PRO A 659 8.04 -20.06 -3.63
CA PRO A 659 9.37 -20.00 -3.00
C PRO A 659 10.25 -18.87 -3.54
N GLU A 660 10.29 -18.66 -4.86
CA GLU A 660 11.09 -17.57 -5.44
C GLU A 660 10.51 -16.18 -5.11
N HIS A 661 9.18 -16.07 -5.13
CA HIS A 661 8.49 -14.88 -4.63
C HIS A 661 8.93 -14.54 -3.21
N CYS A 662 8.87 -15.51 -2.30
CA CYS A 662 9.23 -15.32 -0.89
C CYS A 662 10.73 -15.05 -0.70
N ARG A 663 11.60 -15.71 -1.45
CA ARG A 663 13.05 -15.42 -1.44
C ARG A 663 13.34 -13.98 -1.85
N THR A 664 12.74 -13.53 -2.96
CA THR A 664 12.87 -12.14 -3.42
C THR A 664 12.27 -11.18 -2.39
N TYR A 665 11.10 -11.49 -1.84
CA TYR A 665 10.45 -10.71 -0.79
C TYR A 665 11.37 -10.51 0.41
N LEU A 666 11.85 -11.60 1.02
CA LEU A 666 12.72 -11.55 2.21
C LEU A 666 14.04 -10.83 1.91
N THR A 667 14.61 -11.02 0.73
CA THR A 667 15.81 -10.30 0.28
C THR A 667 15.56 -8.79 0.23
N ARG A 668 14.41 -8.35 -0.28
CA ARG A 668 14.06 -6.93 -0.37
C ARG A 668 13.73 -6.33 0.99
N VAL A 669 13.02 -7.07 1.84
CA VAL A 669 12.71 -6.66 3.21
C VAL A 669 13.98 -6.55 4.04
N ALA A 670 14.92 -7.48 3.93
CA ALA A 670 16.20 -7.43 4.65
C ALA A 670 17.06 -6.21 4.29
N ALA A 671 16.84 -5.60 3.11
CA ALA A 671 17.48 -4.36 2.70
C ALA A 671 16.75 -3.09 3.16
N CYS A 672 15.57 -3.21 3.77
CA CYS A 672 14.93 -2.10 4.44
C CYS A 672 15.73 -1.74 5.70
N ARG A 673 15.65 -0.46 6.10
CA ARG A 673 16.25 -0.04 7.37
C ARG A 673 15.47 -0.68 8.52
N MET A 674 16.05 -1.73 9.10
CA MET A 674 15.44 -2.42 10.23
C MET A 674 15.31 -1.46 11.41
N ARG A 675 14.12 -1.48 12.01
CA ARG A 675 13.76 -0.68 13.18
C ARG A 675 12.91 -1.57 14.08
N HIS A 676 13.12 -1.44 15.37
CA HIS A 676 12.29 -2.06 16.39
C HIS A 676 12.35 -1.17 17.64
N PRO A 677 11.44 -1.35 18.61
CA PRO A 677 11.52 -0.66 19.88
C PRO A 677 12.84 -1.03 20.57
N GLN A 678 13.73 -0.06 20.69
CA GLN A 678 14.97 -0.16 21.46
C GLN A 678 14.92 0.83 22.60
N TRP A 679 15.18 0.33 23.79
CA TRP A 679 15.08 1.08 25.03
C TRP A 679 16.49 1.41 25.51
N LYS A 680 16.89 2.68 25.44
CA LYS A 680 18.19 3.16 25.93
C LYS A 680 18.22 3.28 27.45
N THR A 681 17.05 3.35 28.10
CA THR A 681 16.94 3.46 29.55
C THR A 681 16.47 2.13 30.16
N ASP A 682 17.35 1.53 30.98
CA ASP A 682 17.12 0.25 31.65
C ASP A 682 15.92 0.33 32.60
N THR A 683 14.93 -0.54 32.36
CA THR A 683 13.89 -0.86 33.35
C THR A 683 14.35 -2.09 34.12
N PRO A 684 14.28 -2.16 35.47
CA PRO A 684 14.79 -3.31 36.21
C PRO A 684 13.67 -4.35 36.20
N VAL A 685 13.65 -5.10 35.10
CA VAL A 685 13.53 -6.56 35.06
C VAL A 685 14.42 -7.14 33.92
N ASP A 686 15.15 -6.32 33.14
CA ASP A 686 15.91 -6.79 31.98
C ASP A 686 17.43 -6.91 32.22
N ASP A 687 17.88 -7.27 33.43
CA ASP A 687 19.31 -7.58 33.66
C ASP A 687 19.61 -9.05 33.31
N MET A 688 20.05 -9.29 32.07
CA MET A 688 20.96 -10.38 31.72
C MET A 688 22.14 -9.77 30.94
N PRO A 689 23.38 -10.17 31.22
CA PRO A 689 24.56 -9.44 30.77
C PRO A 689 24.70 -9.51 29.24
N THR A 690 24.68 -8.35 28.59
CA THR A 690 24.95 -8.18 27.17
C THR A 690 26.45 -8.26 26.90
N GLU A 691 26.87 -9.21 26.05
CA GLU A 691 28.12 -9.07 25.29
C GLU A 691 27.88 -8.07 24.14
N GLU A 692 28.81 -7.14 23.99
CA GLU A 692 28.76 -6.01 23.08
C GLU A 692 28.61 -6.44 21.62
N SER A 693 27.46 -6.13 21.01
CA SER A 693 27.31 -6.02 19.55
C SER A 693 27.64 -4.59 19.14
N LEU A 694 28.87 -4.40 18.68
CA LEU A 694 29.34 -3.16 18.04
C LEU A 694 28.64 -2.97 16.69
N GLY A 695 27.87 -1.89 16.55
CA GLY A 695 27.57 -1.27 15.26
C GLY A 695 26.12 -0.87 15.04
N ASP A 696 25.76 0.37 15.40
CA ASP A 696 24.99 1.36 14.60
C ASP A 696 24.39 2.43 15.52
N SER A 697 25.24 3.28 16.08
CA SER A 697 24.78 4.57 16.63
C SER A 697 25.90 5.59 16.63
N LEU A 698 26.26 6.09 15.45
CA LEU A 698 26.89 7.40 15.33
C LEU A 698 26.24 8.16 14.17
N MET A 699 25.25 8.96 14.50
CA MET A 699 24.82 10.10 13.69
C MET A 699 25.63 11.33 14.14
N ASP A 700 26.31 11.93 13.17
CA ASP A 700 26.43 13.37 12.93
C ASP A 700 26.40 14.31 14.13
N VAL A 701 27.55 14.47 14.82
CA VAL A 701 28.09 15.79 15.21
C VAL A 701 29.60 15.63 15.42
N GLN A 702 30.44 16.09 14.49
CA GLN A 702 31.62 16.91 14.80
C GLN A 702 32.39 17.32 13.54
N ASP A 703 32.21 18.59 13.22
CA ASP A 703 33.06 19.37 12.34
C ASP A 703 34.44 19.64 12.99
N MET A 704 35.47 19.68 12.14
CA MET A 704 36.79 20.27 12.32
C MET A 704 37.67 19.87 13.54
N SER A 705 38.62 18.95 13.32
CA SER A 705 40.02 19.23 13.67
C SER A 705 41.00 18.42 12.81
N LEU A 706 41.85 19.13 12.08
CA LEU A 706 43.08 18.63 11.46
C LEU A 706 43.97 17.96 12.51
N ARG A 707 44.41 16.72 12.26
CA ARG A 707 45.76 16.27 12.64
C ARG A 707 46.20 15.01 11.87
N LEU A 708 47.13 15.30 10.96
CA LEU A 708 48.17 14.48 10.36
C LEU A 708 48.57 13.18 11.11
N SER A 709 48.61 12.08 10.35
CA SER A 709 49.82 11.26 10.10
C SER A 709 49.90 9.81 10.60
N VAL A 710 50.43 9.00 9.67
CA VAL A 710 51.27 7.78 9.74
C VAL A 710 50.60 6.40 9.71
N ASP A 711 50.97 5.69 8.64
CA ASP A 711 50.77 4.29 8.30
C ASP A 711 51.18 3.28 9.38
N GLY A 712 50.57 2.09 9.34
CA GLY A 712 51.08 0.90 10.01
C GLY A 712 50.20 -0.34 9.81
N GLU A 713 50.64 -1.24 8.92
CA GLU A 713 50.07 -2.56 8.61
C GLU A 713 49.95 -3.50 9.84
N LYS A 714 48.95 -4.41 9.86
CA LYS A 714 49.15 -5.89 9.78
C LYS A 714 47.94 -6.77 10.18
N SER A 715 47.65 -7.73 9.28
CA SER A 715 47.29 -9.16 9.44
C SER A 715 46.44 -9.71 10.60
N SER A 716 45.41 -10.46 10.18
CA SER A 716 44.50 -11.42 10.83
C SER A 716 45.11 -12.50 11.74
N PHE A 717 44.40 -12.90 12.82
CA PHE A 717 44.37 -14.28 13.37
C PHE A 717 43.11 -14.52 14.23
N ASN A 718 42.29 -15.52 13.85
CA ASN A 718 41.23 -16.11 14.67
C ASN A 718 41.75 -17.44 15.28
N GLY A 719 41.63 -17.59 16.60
CA GLY A 719 41.92 -18.85 17.31
C GLY A 719 41.72 -18.71 18.82
N SER A 720 40.77 -19.47 19.37
CA SER A 720 40.43 -19.56 20.79
C SER A 720 41.58 -20.12 21.64
N LEU A 721 41.89 -19.50 22.78
CA LEU A 721 42.92 -19.98 23.71
C LEU A 721 42.45 -19.91 25.18
N ASP A 722 42.58 -21.06 25.86
CA ASP A 722 42.22 -21.34 27.25
C ASP A 722 43.08 -20.58 28.28
N ALA A 723 42.42 -20.10 29.34
CA ALA A 723 42.97 -19.27 30.42
C ALA A 723 44.04 -19.95 31.29
N ALA A 724 44.17 -21.28 31.26
CA ALA A 724 45.18 -22.01 32.02
C ALA A 724 46.61 -21.90 31.44
N THR A 725 46.74 -21.40 30.20
CA THR A 725 48.04 -21.27 29.51
C THR A 725 48.71 -19.92 29.77
N LEU A 726 47.94 -18.89 30.17
CA LEU A 726 48.43 -17.52 30.34
C LEU A 726 49.21 -17.30 31.66
N GLU A 727 48.90 -18.08 32.71
CA GLU A 727 49.62 -18.00 34.00
C GLU A 727 51.04 -18.58 33.92
N LYS A 728 51.31 -19.51 32.99
CA LYS A 728 52.67 -20.07 32.83
C LYS A 728 53.59 -19.20 31.98
N VAL A 729 53.04 -18.35 31.10
CA VAL A 729 53.83 -17.47 30.22
C VAL A 729 54.30 -16.19 30.95
N THR A 730 53.56 -15.75 31.98
CA THR A 730 53.86 -14.52 32.73
C THR A 730 54.90 -14.69 33.84
N ALA A 731 55.31 -15.92 34.17
CA ALA A 731 56.39 -16.17 35.13
C ALA A 731 57.81 -16.04 34.52
N ALA A 732 57.94 -15.86 33.20
CA ALA A 732 59.22 -15.87 32.51
C ALA A 732 59.78 -14.49 32.10
N ASN A 733 58.97 -13.42 32.14
CA ASN A 733 59.42 -12.07 31.83
C ASN A 733 59.25 -11.18 33.07
N GLY A 734 60.38 -10.88 33.72
CA GLY A 734 60.45 -10.16 34.99
C GLY A 734 60.22 -8.66 34.88
N ASP A 735 59.02 -8.24 34.49
CA ASP A 735 58.62 -6.83 34.50
C ASP A 735 57.54 -6.56 35.58
N PRO A 736 57.88 -5.89 36.70
CA PRO A 736 57.02 -5.81 37.88
C PRO A 736 55.81 -4.87 37.74
N GLU A 737 55.77 -3.97 36.76
CA GLU A 737 54.62 -3.06 36.56
C GLU A 737 53.41 -3.75 35.90
N VAL A 738 53.65 -4.77 35.08
CA VAL A 738 52.58 -5.51 34.38
C VAL A 738 51.84 -6.46 35.34
N GLN A 739 52.53 -7.03 36.34
CA GLN A 739 51.91 -7.87 37.36
C GLN A 739 50.95 -7.12 38.28
N ASP A 740 51.22 -5.84 38.57
CA ASP A 740 50.40 -5.04 39.49
C ASP A 740 49.10 -4.54 38.84
N GLN A 741 49.13 -4.30 37.52
CA GLN A 741 47.93 -4.02 36.73
C GLN A 741 47.01 -5.25 36.61
N VAL A 742 47.57 -6.44 36.39
CA VAL A 742 46.78 -7.69 36.27
C VAL A 742 46.12 -8.06 37.61
N LYS A 743 46.81 -7.87 38.75
CA LYS A 743 46.23 -8.08 40.09
C LYS A 743 45.09 -7.11 40.42
N ARG A 744 45.18 -5.85 40.00
CA ARG A 744 44.10 -4.85 40.20
C ARG A 744 42.84 -5.19 39.41
N ILE A 745 42.99 -5.74 38.22
CA ILE A 745 41.86 -6.14 37.36
C ILE A 745 41.17 -7.39 37.94
N LEU A 746 41.94 -8.38 38.42
CA LEU A 746 41.40 -9.59 39.04
C LEU A 746 40.69 -9.33 40.39
N SER A 747 41.08 -8.30 41.15
CA SER A 747 40.41 -7.94 42.42
C SER A 747 39.05 -7.27 42.24
N LYS A 748 38.73 -6.75 41.04
CA LYS A 748 37.44 -6.08 40.77
C LYS A 748 36.34 -7.04 40.32
N ILE A 749 36.67 -8.29 39.98
CA ILE A 749 35.74 -9.28 39.41
C ILE A 749 35.10 -10.18 40.48
N LYS A 750 35.52 -10.10 41.76
CA LYS A 750 34.87 -10.88 42.84
C LYS A 750 33.89 -10.03 43.65
N LYS A 751 32.58 -10.17 43.39
CA LYS A 751 31.53 -9.91 44.40
C LYS A 751 31.41 -11.13 45.34
N PRO A 752 31.18 -10.93 46.65
CA PRO A 752 31.12 -12.02 47.62
C PRO A 752 29.76 -12.72 47.61
N ALA A 753 29.79 -14.04 47.71
CA ALA A 753 28.65 -14.90 48.00
C ALA A 753 28.36 -14.91 49.52
N SER A 754 27.09 -15.03 49.91
CA SER A 754 26.69 -15.30 51.29
C SER A 754 25.61 -16.39 51.34
N ASP A 755 25.94 -17.47 52.04
CA ASP A 755 25.15 -18.66 52.36
C ASP A 755 24.14 -18.44 53.52
N PRO A 756 23.24 -19.41 53.81
CA PRO A 756 21.95 -19.18 54.48
C PRO A 756 21.93 -19.54 55.98
N GLN A 757 21.16 -18.80 56.81
CA GLN A 757 20.57 -19.35 58.05
C GLN A 757 19.47 -18.48 58.71
N GLU A 758 18.34 -19.15 58.98
CA GLU A 758 17.41 -19.15 60.14
C GLU A 758 16.69 -17.89 60.69
N ASP A 759 15.42 -18.16 61.01
CA ASP A 759 14.32 -17.37 61.61
C ASP A 759 14.67 -16.45 62.81
N MET A 760 13.98 -15.29 62.89
CA MET A 760 13.10 -14.92 64.02
C MET A 760 12.48 -13.52 63.87
N GLY A 761 11.14 -13.49 63.97
CA GLY A 761 10.18 -12.39 64.19
C GLY A 761 10.61 -10.92 64.30
N GLY A 762 9.91 -10.06 63.56
CA GLY A 762 9.80 -8.63 63.88
C GLY A 762 9.15 -7.77 62.78
N LYS A 763 7.85 -7.50 62.91
CA LYS A 763 7.14 -6.47 62.12
C LYS A 763 7.84 -5.11 62.28
N LYS A 764 8.44 -4.58 61.20
CA LYS A 764 8.64 -3.14 61.01
C LYS A 764 8.30 -2.75 59.57
N GLN A 765 7.39 -1.79 59.47
CA GLN A 765 7.05 -1.05 58.27
C GLN A 765 8.33 -0.43 57.70
N HIS A 766 8.69 -0.77 56.46
CA HIS A 766 9.65 -0.01 55.68
C HIS A 766 8.89 0.99 54.81
N GLU A 767 8.73 2.20 55.33
CA GLU A 767 8.62 3.40 54.52
C GLU A 767 9.98 3.70 53.84
N ASN A 768 9.91 4.28 52.64
CA ASN A 768 10.99 4.89 51.87
C ASN A 768 12.05 3.97 51.24
N VAL A 769 11.63 3.25 50.19
CA VAL A 769 12.49 3.03 49.01
C VAL A 769 11.94 3.92 47.91
N VAL A 770 12.69 4.95 47.51
CA VAL A 770 12.40 5.78 46.33
C VAL A 770 12.40 4.86 45.11
N ASN A 771 11.23 4.53 44.59
CA ASN A 771 11.11 3.70 43.38
C ASN A 771 11.66 4.51 42.20
N LYS A 772 12.75 4.02 41.59
CA LYS A 772 13.42 4.61 40.42
C LYS A 772 12.58 4.62 39.12
N TYR A 773 11.31 4.21 39.14
CA TYR A 773 10.48 3.97 37.94
C TYR A 773 9.09 4.59 38.06
N PRO A 774 8.43 4.96 36.95
CA PRO A 774 7.21 5.73 37.01
C PRO A 774 6.10 4.86 37.57
N ALA A 775 5.17 5.46 38.31
CA ALA A 775 4.02 4.75 38.86
C ALA A 775 3.14 4.10 37.76
N LEU A 776 3.30 4.50 36.48
CA LEU A 776 2.58 4.00 35.31
C LEU A 776 2.51 2.47 35.21
N ARG A 777 3.58 1.71 35.49
CA ARG A 777 3.52 0.22 35.46
C ARG A 777 2.62 -0.38 36.55
N ARG A 778 2.36 0.36 37.64
CA ARG A 778 1.45 -0.07 38.73
C ARG A 778 0.00 0.34 38.47
N GLN A 779 -0.21 1.29 37.57
CA GLN A 779 -1.56 1.76 37.23
C GLN A 779 -2.23 0.74 36.31
N LYS A 780 -3.52 0.50 36.56
CA LYS A 780 -4.35 -0.35 35.69
C LYS A 780 -5.16 0.47 34.70
N ARG A 781 -5.29 1.78 34.92
CA ARG A 781 -6.06 2.72 34.09
C ARG A 781 -5.31 4.05 33.98
N LEU A 782 -5.46 4.73 32.84
CA LEU A 782 -4.86 6.05 32.59
C LEU A 782 -5.95 7.03 32.15
N ILE A 783 -6.04 8.18 32.81
CA ILE A 783 -6.95 9.26 32.43
C ILE A 783 -6.17 10.32 31.69
N VAL A 784 -6.46 10.46 30.40
CA VAL A 784 -5.80 11.41 29.49
C VAL A 784 -6.67 12.66 29.39
N ILE A 785 -6.14 13.79 29.85
CA ILE A 785 -6.80 15.08 29.78
C ILE A 785 -6.28 15.81 28.53
N ALA A 786 -7.13 15.95 27.50
CA ALA A 786 -6.80 16.57 26.23
C ALA A 786 -7.82 17.68 25.92
N LEU A 787 -7.88 18.66 26.81
CA LEU A 787 -8.81 19.78 26.75
C LEU A 787 -8.19 20.94 25.95
N ASP A 788 -8.57 21.09 24.68
CA ASP A 788 -8.06 22.12 23.77
C ASP A 788 -8.77 23.48 23.97
N CYS A 789 -8.89 23.95 25.21
CA CYS A 789 -9.59 25.22 25.50
C CYS A 789 -8.63 26.41 25.42
N TYR A 790 -8.63 27.09 24.28
CA TYR A 790 -7.82 28.29 24.05
C TYR A 790 -8.71 29.51 23.77
N ASN A 791 -8.25 30.69 24.17
CA ASN A 791 -8.93 31.96 23.87
C ASN A 791 -8.69 32.39 22.41
N SER A 792 -9.23 33.55 22.01
CA SER A 792 -9.08 34.08 20.64
C SER A 792 -7.63 34.42 20.23
N ASN A 793 -6.73 34.59 21.20
CA ASN A 793 -5.29 34.84 20.96
C ASN A 793 -4.47 33.53 20.96
N GLY A 794 -5.13 32.39 21.20
CA GLY A 794 -4.51 31.09 21.33
C GLY A 794 -3.89 30.83 22.70
N ASP A 795 -4.09 31.69 23.70
CA ASP A 795 -3.59 31.43 25.07
C ASP A 795 -4.53 30.46 25.80
N PRO A 796 -4.00 29.58 26.67
CA PRO A 796 -4.81 28.59 27.37
C PRO A 796 -5.80 29.24 28.35
N ASP A 797 -7.06 28.81 28.33
CA ASP A 797 -8.09 29.35 29.22
C ASP A 797 -7.96 28.74 30.63
N SER A 798 -8.09 29.58 31.66
CA SER A 798 -8.19 29.19 33.06
C SER A 798 -9.27 28.12 33.36
N LYS A 799 -10.29 27.99 32.49
CA LYS A 799 -11.28 26.89 32.55
C LYS A 799 -10.62 25.50 32.57
N ILE A 800 -9.51 25.29 31.85
CA ILE A 800 -8.80 24.00 31.85
C ILE A 800 -8.37 23.61 33.26
N LEU A 801 -7.79 24.56 34.01
CA LEU A 801 -7.28 24.32 35.36
C LEU A 801 -8.40 23.92 36.32
N GLN A 802 -9.56 24.55 36.21
CA GLN A 802 -10.74 24.21 37.02
C GLN A 802 -11.23 22.80 36.71
N VAL A 803 -11.33 22.44 35.42
CA VAL A 803 -11.77 21.11 35.00
C VAL A 803 -10.76 20.04 35.43
N VAL A 804 -9.46 20.29 35.30
CA VAL A 804 -8.41 19.36 35.78
C VAL A 804 -8.55 19.10 37.29
N GLN A 805 -8.78 20.15 38.09
CA GLN A 805 -8.99 20.00 39.53
C GLN A 805 -10.24 19.18 39.86
N GLU A 806 -11.35 19.41 39.15
CA GLU A 806 -12.58 18.63 39.31
C GLU A 806 -12.41 17.17 38.84
N ILE A 807 -11.62 16.90 37.79
CA ILE A 807 -11.24 15.54 37.36
C ILE A 807 -10.45 14.83 38.46
N PHE A 808 -9.42 15.48 39.02
CA PHE A 808 -8.66 14.92 40.14
C PHE A 808 -9.56 14.60 41.32
N LYS A 809 -10.47 15.51 41.67
CA LYS A 809 -11.43 15.31 42.75
C LYS A 809 -12.39 14.15 42.46
N ALA A 810 -12.93 14.06 41.24
CA ALA A 810 -13.83 12.98 40.82
C ALA A 810 -13.17 11.62 41.00
N VAL A 811 -11.95 11.47 40.49
CA VAL A 811 -11.23 10.18 40.44
C VAL A 811 -10.68 9.81 41.82
N ARG A 812 -10.16 10.78 42.59
CA ARG A 812 -9.65 10.56 43.95
C ARG A 812 -10.77 10.33 44.98
N SER A 813 -12.00 10.75 44.69
CA SER A 813 -13.16 10.53 45.59
C SER A 813 -13.63 9.08 45.65
N ASP A 814 -13.26 8.26 44.65
CA ASP A 814 -13.59 6.84 44.59
C ASP A 814 -12.37 5.99 45.01
N PRO A 815 -12.36 5.36 46.20
CA PRO A 815 -11.20 4.65 46.72
C PRO A 815 -10.73 3.48 45.86
N GLU A 816 -11.64 2.80 45.14
CA GLU A 816 -11.27 1.70 44.25
C GLU A 816 -10.63 2.20 42.96
N THR A 817 -11.14 3.31 42.43
CA THR A 817 -10.64 3.91 41.18
C THR A 817 -9.33 4.67 41.42
N SER A 818 -9.19 5.35 42.56
CA SER A 818 -8.04 6.19 42.89
C SER A 818 -6.73 5.42 43.06
N ARG A 819 -6.77 4.15 43.49
CA ARG A 819 -5.55 3.38 43.79
C ARG A 819 -4.83 2.87 42.53
N PHE A 820 -5.54 2.79 41.40
CA PHE A 820 -5.05 2.19 40.16
C PHE A 820 -5.20 3.09 38.93
N SER A 821 -5.56 4.36 39.12
CA SER A 821 -5.67 5.34 38.03
C SER A 821 -4.49 6.30 38.04
N GLY A 822 -3.82 6.42 36.89
CA GLY A 822 -2.86 7.48 36.61
C GLY A 822 -3.47 8.61 35.80
N PHE A 823 -2.75 9.73 35.69
CA PHE A 823 -3.15 10.89 34.91
C PHE A 823 -2.11 11.25 33.85
N ALA A 824 -2.55 11.53 32.64
CA ALA A 824 -1.75 12.13 31.59
C ALA A 824 -2.36 13.46 31.13
N PHE A 825 -1.53 14.45 30.86
CA PHE A 825 -1.96 15.72 30.27
C PHE A 825 -1.46 15.80 28.83
N SER A 826 -2.36 16.03 27.87
CA SER A 826 -2.03 16.08 26.44
C SER A 826 -2.42 17.42 25.83
N THR A 827 -1.47 18.13 25.24
CA THR A 827 -1.66 19.52 24.77
C THR A 827 -0.78 19.87 23.56
N ALA A 828 -1.19 20.89 22.81
CA ALA A 828 -0.41 21.50 21.74
C ALA A 828 0.67 22.47 22.25
N MET A 829 0.59 22.89 23.52
CA MET A 829 1.56 23.80 24.14
C MET A 829 2.93 23.14 24.31
N SER A 830 4.00 23.94 24.28
CA SER A 830 5.34 23.45 24.62
C SER A 830 5.42 23.08 26.11
N VAL A 831 6.44 22.32 26.50
CA VAL A 831 6.62 21.96 27.92
C VAL A 831 6.77 23.19 28.82
N SER A 832 7.47 24.22 28.35
CA SER A 832 7.72 25.46 29.11
C SER A 832 6.41 26.19 29.40
N GLU A 833 5.57 26.38 28.37
CA GLU A 833 4.26 27.01 28.51
C GLU A 833 3.33 26.16 29.39
N THR A 834 3.36 24.84 29.21
CA THR A 834 2.54 23.90 29.99
C THR A 834 2.87 23.99 31.48
N LEU A 835 4.17 24.04 31.83
CA LEU A 835 4.62 24.15 33.22
C LEU A 835 4.23 25.49 33.85
N GLU A 836 4.37 26.59 33.12
CA GLU A 836 3.93 27.92 33.58
C GLU A 836 2.42 27.97 33.80
N PHE A 837 1.65 27.39 32.87
CA PHE A 837 0.20 27.32 32.95
C PHE A 837 -0.27 26.49 34.16
N LEU A 838 0.30 25.29 34.38
CA LEU A 838 -0.04 24.45 35.53
C LEU A 838 0.32 25.11 36.86
N LYS A 839 1.47 25.79 36.93
CA LYS A 839 1.88 26.58 38.11
C LYS A 839 0.88 27.68 38.45
N SER A 840 0.32 28.36 37.43
CA SER A 840 -0.71 29.39 37.64
C SER A 840 -1.98 28.83 38.32
N GLY A 841 -2.30 27.56 38.08
CA GLY A 841 -3.42 26.84 38.70
C GLY A 841 -3.10 26.11 40.01
N LYS A 842 -1.89 26.28 40.57
CA LYS A 842 -1.40 25.53 41.74
C LYS A 842 -1.43 24.00 41.57
N ILE A 843 -1.30 23.52 40.33
CA ILE A 843 -1.18 22.09 40.01
C ILE A 843 0.30 21.79 39.81
N GLN A 844 0.82 20.76 40.47
CA GLN A 844 2.21 20.37 40.30
C GLN A 844 2.34 19.45 39.09
N ALA A 845 3.41 19.57 38.32
CA ALA A 845 3.67 18.66 37.20
C ALA A 845 3.74 17.20 37.68
N THR A 846 4.19 16.96 38.92
CA THR A 846 4.25 15.65 39.57
C THR A 846 2.89 15.05 39.92
N ASP A 847 1.78 15.80 39.81
CA ASP A 847 0.43 15.25 39.92
C ASP A 847 0.06 14.40 38.68
N PHE A 848 0.82 14.53 37.59
CA PHE A 848 0.68 13.74 36.37
C PHE A 848 1.75 12.66 36.28
N ASP A 849 1.35 11.51 35.76
CA ASP A 849 2.24 10.39 35.47
C ASP A 849 2.96 10.55 34.12
N ALA A 850 2.33 11.23 33.16
CA ALA A 850 2.90 11.56 31.85
C ALA A 850 2.40 12.93 31.34
N LEU A 851 3.27 13.66 30.63
CA LEU A 851 2.89 14.88 29.90
C LEU A 851 3.22 14.70 28.42
N ILE A 852 2.22 14.91 27.56
CA ILE A 852 2.32 14.89 26.10
C ILE A 852 2.19 16.34 25.63
N CYS A 853 3.29 16.91 25.13
CA CYS A 853 3.38 18.33 24.76
C CYS A 853 3.69 18.49 23.27
N GLY A 854 3.55 19.72 22.77
CA GLY A 854 3.89 20.08 21.38
C GLY A 854 3.14 19.23 20.36
N SER A 855 1.86 18.94 20.62
CA SER A 855 1.01 18.12 19.74
C SER A 855 1.50 16.67 19.57
N GLY A 856 2.15 16.12 20.60
CA GLY A 856 2.69 14.77 20.58
C GLY A 856 4.14 14.70 20.09
N SER A 857 4.81 15.83 19.86
CA SER A 857 6.25 15.85 19.56
C SER A 857 7.14 15.64 20.80
N GLU A 858 6.60 15.79 22.00
CA GLU A 858 7.37 15.63 23.24
C GLU A 858 6.61 14.81 24.28
N MET A 859 7.33 13.96 25.00
CA MET A 859 6.82 13.11 26.07
C MET A 859 7.69 13.29 27.32
N TYR A 860 7.08 13.50 28.47
CA TYR A 860 7.78 13.73 29.74
C TYR A 860 7.21 12.88 30.88
N TYR A 861 8.08 12.43 31.80
CA TYR A 861 7.70 11.67 33.01
C TYR A 861 8.17 12.39 34.30
N PRO A 862 7.28 13.10 35.02
CA PRO A 862 7.63 13.99 36.13
C PRO A 862 8.34 13.39 37.36
N GLY A 863 8.35 12.08 37.55
CA GLY A 863 8.92 11.43 38.76
C GLY A 863 10.35 10.90 38.64
N ILE A 864 10.91 10.79 37.44
CA ILE A 864 12.22 10.12 37.18
C ILE A 864 13.19 11.07 36.50
N TYR A 865 12.64 11.92 35.62
CA TYR A 865 13.38 12.87 34.81
C TYR A 865 13.33 14.27 35.42
N THR A 866 13.21 14.36 36.75
CA THR A 866 13.25 15.61 37.51
C THR A 866 14.55 15.74 38.31
N GLU A 867 15.30 16.81 38.09
CA GLU A 867 16.39 17.21 39.00
C GLU A 867 15.86 17.71 40.35
N GLU A 868 16.73 17.83 41.35
CA GLU A 868 16.43 18.44 42.67
C GLU A 868 15.81 19.86 42.56
N ASN A 869 15.91 20.51 41.39
CA ASN A 869 15.31 21.81 41.06
C ASN A 869 13.95 21.76 40.33
N GLY A 870 13.37 20.57 40.08
CA GLY A 870 12.05 20.40 39.44
C GLY A 870 12.02 20.62 37.92
N LYS A 871 13.17 20.52 37.23
CA LYS A 871 13.29 20.61 35.77
C LYS A 871 12.99 19.25 35.13
N LEU A 872 12.08 19.21 34.15
CA LEU A 872 11.70 17.99 33.41
C LEU A 872 12.61 17.74 32.20
N TYR A 873 12.97 16.48 31.95
CA TYR A 873 13.63 16.04 30.72
C TYR A 873 12.70 15.19 29.83
N PRO A 874 12.79 15.34 28.49
CA PRO A 874 11.99 14.55 27.56
C PRO A 874 12.43 13.09 27.58
N ASP A 875 11.51 12.17 27.24
CA ASP A 875 11.80 10.75 27.07
C ASP A 875 12.75 10.53 25.87
N PRO A 876 14.02 10.14 26.10
CA PRO A 876 14.98 9.96 25.01
C PRO A 876 14.61 8.81 24.06
N ASP A 877 13.86 7.81 24.55
CA ASP A 877 13.39 6.68 23.76
C ASP A 877 12.28 7.14 22.82
N TYR A 878 11.37 7.99 23.30
CA TYR A 878 10.32 8.59 22.47
C TYR A 878 10.91 9.56 21.43
N THR A 879 11.89 10.38 21.82
CA THR A 879 12.59 11.26 20.86
C THR A 879 13.23 10.44 19.75
N SER A 880 13.92 9.34 20.10
CA SER A 880 14.52 8.44 19.10
C SER A 880 13.47 7.74 18.23
N HIS A 881 12.30 7.45 18.78
CA HIS A 881 11.17 6.83 18.08
C HIS A 881 10.59 7.74 16.98
N ILE A 882 10.39 9.03 17.27
CA ILE A 882 9.78 9.98 16.33
C ILE A 882 10.78 10.66 15.38
N ASP A 883 12.08 10.53 15.62
CA ASP A 883 13.14 11.17 14.80
C ASP A 883 13.21 10.61 13.38
N TYR A 884 12.54 9.49 13.12
CA TYR A 884 12.60 8.80 11.85
C TYR A 884 12.22 9.70 10.65
N ARG A 885 13.22 9.96 9.78
CA ARG A 885 13.11 10.81 8.56
C ARG A 885 12.74 12.26 8.83
N TRP A 886 12.97 12.74 10.04
CA TRP A 886 12.67 14.13 10.37
C TRP A 886 13.72 15.09 9.78
N GLY A 887 13.29 15.93 8.83
CA GLY A 887 14.16 16.87 8.10
C GLY A 887 13.90 18.33 8.45
N ASN A 888 14.17 18.74 9.69
CA ASN A 888 13.78 20.04 10.24
C ASN A 888 14.16 21.24 9.35
N GLU A 889 15.42 21.37 8.95
CA GLU A 889 15.88 22.53 8.16
C GLU A 889 15.29 22.59 6.75
N GLY A 890 15.27 21.45 6.05
CA GLY A 890 14.69 21.36 4.70
C GLY A 890 13.19 21.66 4.71
N LEU A 891 12.49 21.17 5.73
CA LEU A 891 11.08 21.44 5.96
C LEU A 891 10.80 22.93 6.16
N LYS A 892 11.56 23.61 7.04
CA LYS A 892 11.40 25.05 7.28
C LYS A 892 11.55 25.89 6.01
N LYS A 893 12.58 25.60 5.20
CA LYS A 893 12.81 26.28 3.92
C LYS A 893 11.64 26.06 2.95
N THR A 894 11.18 24.81 2.81
CA THR A 894 10.06 24.47 1.93
C THR A 894 8.75 25.11 2.40
N LEU A 895 8.43 25.06 3.70
CA LEU A 895 7.20 25.66 4.26
C LEU A 895 7.19 27.18 4.07
N TRP A 896 8.32 27.84 4.31
CA TRP A 896 8.45 29.27 4.07
C TRP A 896 8.14 29.64 2.61
N LYS A 897 8.68 28.88 1.65
CA LYS A 897 8.38 29.08 0.22
C LYS A 897 6.90 28.85 -0.08
N LEU A 898 6.32 27.73 0.38
CA LEU A 898 4.93 27.37 0.11
C LEU A 898 3.91 28.37 0.66
N MET A 899 4.21 28.96 1.81
CA MET A 899 3.32 29.93 2.46
C MET A 899 3.47 31.35 1.89
N ASN A 900 4.63 31.67 1.31
CA ASN A 900 4.87 32.97 0.65
C ASN A 900 4.61 32.95 -0.86
N SER A 901 4.55 31.78 -1.51
CA SER A 901 4.18 31.66 -2.91
C SER A 901 2.65 31.80 -3.06
N LEU A 902 2.19 32.94 -3.56
CA LEU A 902 0.85 33.07 -4.11
C LEU A 902 0.77 32.22 -5.39
N ASP A 903 -0.29 31.43 -5.54
CA ASP A 903 -0.51 30.56 -6.69
C ASP A 903 -0.39 31.36 -8.01
N GLY A 904 0.77 31.27 -8.68
CA GLY A 904 0.97 31.74 -10.06
C GLY A 904 1.69 33.07 -10.28
N GLY A 905 2.50 33.59 -9.36
CA GLY A 905 3.33 34.77 -9.65
C GLY A 905 4.67 34.78 -8.91
N GLU A 906 5.77 34.78 -9.66
CA GLU A 906 7.11 35.12 -9.19
C GLU A 906 7.18 36.61 -8.81
N ASN A 907 6.52 37.01 -7.73
CA ASN A 907 6.79 38.29 -7.10
C ASN A 907 7.34 38.01 -5.72
N MET A 908 8.64 38.22 -5.54
CA MET A 908 9.27 38.27 -4.23
C MET A 908 8.58 39.35 -3.41
N VAL A 909 7.73 38.91 -2.50
CA VAL A 909 7.11 39.78 -1.49
C VAL A 909 8.17 40.10 -0.45
N ASN A 910 8.36 41.39 -0.14
CA ASN A 910 9.27 41.85 0.91
C ASN A 910 8.99 41.14 2.25
N ASP A 911 10.05 40.80 3.00
CA ASP A 911 10.06 40.05 4.27
C ASP A 911 9.04 40.53 5.35
N SER A 912 8.53 41.75 5.23
CA SER A 912 7.61 42.36 6.21
C SER A 912 6.14 41.95 6.09
N SER A 913 5.71 41.26 5.02
CA SER A 913 4.29 40.90 4.81
C SER A 913 4.02 39.40 4.66
N SER A 914 4.86 38.54 5.23
CA SER A 914 4.58 37.10 5.27
C SER A 914 3.32 36.81 6.11
N PRO A 915 2.40 35.93 5.65
CA PRO A 915 1.19 35.58 6.39
C PRO A 915 1.48 34.78 7.68
N ILE A 916 2.70 34.25 7.81
CA ILE A 916 3.16 33.48 8.95
C ILE A 916 4.45 34.06 9.55
N GLN A 917 4.67 33.80 10.83
CA GLN A 917 5.91 34.12 11.53
C GLN A 917 6.36 32.92 12.35
N GLU A 918 7.65 32.53 12.28
CA GLU A 918 8.16 31.43 13.10
C GLU A 918 7.96 31.73 14.60
N ASP A 919 7.28 30.82 15.30
CA ASP A 919 7.06 30.89 16.75
C ASP A 919 8.06 29.95 17.43
N LYS A 920 9.23 30.51 17.76
CA LYS A 920 10.30 29.77 18.43
C LYS A 920 9.96 29.35 19.87
N MET A 921 8.98 29.99 20.51
CA MET A 921 8.58 29.67 21.88
C MET A 921 7.68 28.43 21.94
N SER A 922 6.82 28.27 20.94
CA SER A 922 5.94 27.11 20.79
C SER A 922 6.58 25.96 19.99
N GLY A 923 7.75 26.18 19.39
CA GLY A 923 8.50 25.18 18.61
C GLY A 923 9.53 24.43 19.44
N ASN A 924 9.93 23.24 18.96
CA ASN A 924 11.00 22.42 19.53
C ASN A 924 11.79 21.70 18.41
N SER A 925 12.67 20.75 18.76
CA SER A 925 13.46 20.00 17.77
C SER A 925 12.62 19.16 16.80
N HIS A 926 11.46 18.67 17.26
CA HIS A 926 10.53 17.77 16.57
C HIS A 926 9.15 18.42 16.36
N CYS A 927 9.07 19.75 16.43
CA CYS A 927 7.86 20.52 16.17
C CYS A 927 8.26 21.89 15.61
N VAL A 928 7.93 22.13 14.35
CA VAL A 928 8.08 23.45 13.75
C VAL A 928 6.77 24.21 13.93
N SER A 929 6.81 25.34 14.64
CA SER A 929 5.62 26.15 14.94
C SER A 929 5.68 27.51 14.25
N TYR A 930 4.55 27.93 13.69
CA TYR A 930 4.35 29.24 13.07
C TYR A 930 3.11 29.93 13.63
N LEU A 931 3.23 31.20 13.97
CA LEU A 931 2.12 32.09 14.29
C LEU A 931 1.45 32.59 13.00
N ILE A 932 0.12 32.53 12.96
CA ILE A 932 -0.67 32.99 11.82
C ILE A 932 -1.05 34.46 12.04
N LYS A 933 -0.58 35.35 11.15
CA LYS A 933 -0.89 36.79 11.22
C LYS A 933 -2.18 37.13 10.47
N ASP A 934 -2.40 36.48 9.33
CA ASP A 934 -3.57 36.69 8.48
C ASP A 934 -4.30 35.35 8.25
N PRO A 935 -5.43 35.11 8.95
CA PRO A 935 -6.22 33.90 8.80
C PRO A 935 -6.77 33.67 7.39
N THR A 936 -6.88 34.72 6.57
CA THR A 936 -7.47 34.61 5.22
C THR A 936 -6.52 34.01 4.19
N MET A 937 -5.22 34.03 4.47
CA MET A 937 -4.15 33.55 3.59
C MET A 937 -3.70 32.12 3.90
N VAL A 938 -4.36 31.46 4.86
CA VAL A 938 -4.00 30.15 5.39
C VAL A 938 -4.49 29.04 4.45
N LYS A 939 -3.60 28.11 4.09
CA LYS A 939 -3.94 26.93 3.28
C LYS A 939 -4.52 25.83 4.16
N LYS A 940 -5.46 25.04 3.63
CA LYS A 940 -6.00 23.87 4.35
C LYS A 940 -4.94 22.78 4.51
N VAL A 941 -5.07 21.96 5.56
CA VAL A 941 -4.12 20.89 5.89
C VAL A 941 -3.93 19.92 4.72
N ASP A 942 -5.00 19.49 4.06
CA ASP A 942 -4.93 18.59 2.90
C ASP A 942 -4.06 19.16 1.74
N ASP A 943 -4.18 20.45 1.42
CA ASP A 943 -3.41 21.09 0.35
C ASP A 943 -1.92 21.21 0.73
N LEU A 944 -1.65 21.58 1.99
CA LEU A 944 -0.28 21.68 2.48
C LEU A 944 0.39 20.31 2.50
N ARG A 945 -0.30 19.29 3.03
CA ARG A 945 0.16 17.90 3.04
C ARG A 945 0.43 17.37 1.64
N GLN A 946 -0.47 17.61 0.69
CA GLN A 946 -0.27 17.26 -0.72
C GLN A 946 1.02 17.88 -1.30
N LYS A 947 1.24 19.19 -1.06
CA LYS A 947 2.42 19.90 -1.55
C LYS A 947 3.73 19.43 -0.92
N LEU A 948 3.70 19.04 0.34
CA LEU A 948 4.84 18.44 1.03
C LEU A 948 5.15 17.03 0.49
N ARG A 949 4.11 16.22 0.25
CA ARG A 949 4.24 14.88 -0.33
C ARG A 949 4.94 14.88 -1.69
N MET A 950 4.54 15.80 -2.58
CA MET A 950 5.14 15.95 -3.91
C MET A 950 6.64 16.32 -3.86
N ARG A 951 7.12 16.89 -2.75
CA ARG A 951 8.53 17.27 -2.51
C ARG A 951 9.30 16.20 -1.72
N GLY A 952 8.66 15.07 -1.41
CA GLY A 952 9.24 13.98 -0.64
C GLY A 952 9.35 14.24 0.87
N LEU A 953 8.68 15.27 1.41
CA LEU A 953 8.68 15.54 2.86
C LEU A 953 7.49 14.82 3.51
N ARG A 954 7.77 13.99 4.53
CA ARG A 954 6.78 13.19 5.26
C ARG A 954 6.60 13.73 6.68
N CYS A 955 5.49 14.40 6.94
CA CYS A 955 5.20 15.05 8.21
C CYS A 955 3.71 15.37 8.33
N HIS A 956 3.28 15.71 9.54
CA HIS A 956 1.90 16.08 9.85
C HIS A 956 1.77 17.59 10.07
N PRO A 957 1.27 18.36 9.09
CA PRO A 957 0.87 19.73 9.31
C PRO A 957 -0.50 19.81 10.01
N MET A 958 -0.63 20.66 11.00
CA MET A 958 -1.86 20.82 11.79
C MET A 958 -2.03 22.24 12.31
N TYR A 959 -3.28 22.64 12.51
CA TYR A 959 -3.62 23.91 13.17
C TYR A 959 -4.01 23.65 14.62
N CYS A 960 -3.49 24.48 15.52
CA CYS A 960 -3.68 24.36 16.94
C CYS A 960 -3.89 25.72 17.62
N ARG A 961 -4.30 25.67 18.89
CA ARG A 961 -4.54 26.83 19.76
C ARG A 961 -5.57 27.78 19.14
N ASN A 962 -6.76 27.25 18.87
CA ASN A 962 -7.87 27.96 18.22
C ASN A 962 -7.49 28.49 16.82
N SER A 963 -6.78 27.66 16.05
CA SER A 963 -6.28 27.99 14.70
C SER A 963 -5.38 29.24 14.62
N THR A 964 -4.77 29.66 15.73
CA THR A 964 -3.83 30.80 15.75
C THR A 964 -2.41 30.40 15.38
N ARG A 965 -2.08 29.11 15.50
CA ARG A 965 -0.77 28.56 15.20
C ARG A 965 -0.88 27.37 14.28
N MET A 966 0.12 27.22 13.44
CA MET A 966 0.34 26.04 12.60
C MET A 966 1.57 25.30 13.15
N GLN A 967 1.40 24.04 13.51
CA GLN A 967 2.49 23.16 13.91
C GLN A 967 2.71 22.10 12.83
N VAL A 968 3.96 21.70 12.65
CA VAL A 968 4.34 20.57 11.81
C VAL A 968 5.23 19.64 12.61
N VAL A 969 4.80 18.38 12.76
CA VAL A 969 5.48 17.35 13.55
C VAL A 969 5.89 16.15 12.67
N PRO A 970 6.82 15.29 13.13
CA PRO A 970 7.21 14.08 12.42
C PRO A 970 6.05 13.17 12.04
N LEU A 971 6.25 12.35 11.00
CA LEU A 971 5.26 11.36 10.55
C LEU A 971 4.85 10.37 11.66
N LEU A 972 5.75 10.02 12.59
CA LEU A 972 5.44 9.08 13.66
C LEU A 972 4.93 9.76 14.94
N ALA A 973 4.83 11.09 14.93
CA ALA A 973 4.35 11.87 16.06
C ALA A 973 2.91 12.31 15.83
N SER A 974 2.06 12.06 16.82
CA SER A 974 0.72 12.62 16.97
C SER A 974 0.27 12.42 18.41
N ARG A 975 -0.81 13.09 18.84
CA ARG A 975 -1.35 12.86 20.19
C ARG A 975 -1.89 11.44 20.36
N SER A 976 -2.46 10.86 19.31
CA SER A 976 -3.00 9.50 19.28
C SER A 976 -1.88 8.44 19.31
N GLN A 977 -0.81 8.62 18.51
CA GLN A 977 0.35 7.73 18.49
C GLN A 977 1.14 7.76 19.80
N ALA A 978 1.20 8.92 20.47
CA ALA A 978 1.79 9.02 21.80
C ALA A 978 1.08 8.10 22.82
N LEU A 979 -0.24 7.92 22.73
CA LEU A 979 -0.98 6.98 23.58
C LEU A 979 -0.61 5.52 23.28
N ARG A 980 -0.45 5.16 22.00
CA ARG A 980 0.01 3.82 21.61
C ARG A 980 1.45 3.56 22.05
N TYR A 981 2.32 4.56 21.97
CA TYR A 981 3.68 4.48 22.48
C TYR A 981 3.69 4.19 23.99
N LEU A 982 2.81 4.82 24.78
CA LEU A 982 2.66 4.50 26.21
C LEU A 982 2.27 3.03 26.43
N TYR A 983 1.47 2.42 25.54
CA TYR A 983 1.18 1.00 25.61
C TYR A 983 2.43 0.15 25.31
N VAL A 984 3.14 0.45 24.23
CA VAL A 984 4.35 -0.30 23.82
C VAL A 984 5.46 -0.21 24.88
N ARG A 985 5.68 0.98 25.44
CA ARG A 985 6.72 1.25 26.44
C ARG A 985 6.36 0.75 27.85
N TRP A 986 5.12 0.97 28.29
CA TRP A 986 4.73 0.76 29.70
C TRP A 986 3.73 -0.38 29.92
N GLY A 987 3.22 -1.02 28.86
CA GLY A 987 2.23 -2.09 28.97
C GLY A 987 0.81 -1.60 29.33
N LEU A 988 0.56 -0.30 29.27
CA LEU A 988 -0.77 0.30 29.49
C LEU A 988 -1.64 0.15 28.25
N ASN A 989 -2.46 -0.89 28.20
CA ASN A 989 -3.35 -1.14 27.07
C ASN A 989 -4.27 0.08 26.79
N VAL A 990 -4.38 0.47 25.52
CA VAL A 990 -5.21 1.59 25.05
C VAL A 990 -6.67 1.46 25.51
N ALA A 991 -7.21 0.24 25.55
CA ALA A 991 -8.57 -0.03 26.05
C ALA A 991 -8.77 0.30 27.55
N ASN A 992 -7.67 0.44 28.31
CA ASN A 992 -7.69 0.87 29.72
C ASN A 992 -7.50 2.38 29.89
N MET A 993 -7.42 3.14 28.80
CA MET A 993 -7.31 4.59 28.82
C MET A 993 -8.70 5.25 28.74
N CYS A 994 -8.85 6.39 29.40
CA CYS A 994 -10.01 7.26 29.32
C CYS A 994 -9.57 8.66 28.88
N VAL A 995 -9.92 9.06 27.66
CA VAL A 995 -9.56 10.34 27.04
C VAL A 995 -10.70 11.33 27.26
N ILE A 996 -10.40 12.47 27.84
CA ILE A 996 -11.36 13.56 28.10
C ILE A 996 -11.09 14.69 27.12
N LEU A 997 -12.09 15.01 26.31
CA LEU A 997 -12.04 15.97 25.21
C LEU A 997 -13.14 17.03 25.32
N GLY A 998 -12.97 18.15 24.61
CA GLY A 998 -14.06 19.07 24.29
C GLY A 998 -14.94 18.55 23.14
N GLU A 999 -16.11 19.15 22.96
CA GLU A 999 -17.03 18.89 21.82
C GLU A 999 -16.45 19.27 20.45
N THR A 1000 -15.57 20.27 20.45
CA THR A 1000 -14.67 20.56 19.35
C THR A 1000 -13.25 20.54 19.88
N GLY A 1001 -12.27 20.38 19.00
CA GLY A 1001 -10.87 20.38 19.40
C GLY A 1001 -9.93 20.74 18.26
N ASP A 1002 -8.65 20.78 18.60
CA ASP A 1002 -7.57 21.00 17.65
C ASP A 1002 -6.80 19.69 17.44
N THR A 1003 -5.78 19.65 16.58
CA THR A 1003 -4.68 18.65 16.63
C THR A 1003 -5.12 17.17 16.73
N ASP A 1004 -5.30 16.46 15.61
CA ASP A 1004 -5.62 15.02 15.61
C ASP A 1004 -6.91 14.66 16.38
N TYR A 1005 -7.82 15.63 16.55
CA TYR A 1005 -9.05 15.51 17.35
C TYR A 1005 -9.89 14.27 17.00
N GLU A 1006 -10.05 13.99 15.71
CA GLU A 1006 -10.82 12.84 15.23
C GLU A 1006 -10.17 11.50 15.61
N GLU A 1007 -8.84 11.43 15.62
CA GLU A 1007 -8.10 10.23 16.03
C GLU A 1007 -8.14 10.01 17.55
N LEU A 1008 -8.29 11.08 18.33
CA LEU A 1008 -8.50 10.97 19.77
C LEU A 1008 -9.94 10.57 20.13
N ILE A 1009 -10.88 10.62 19.20
CA ILE A 1009 -12.24 10.10 19.40
C ILE A 1009 -12.31 8.60 19.08
N SER A 1010 -11.74 8.19 17.94
CA SER A 1010 -11.81 6.82 17.42
C SER A 1010 -10.72 5.92 18.01
N GLY A 1011 -11.08 4.71 18.46
CA GLY A 1011 -10.15 3.73 19.02
C GLY A 1011 -10.83 2.83 20.06
N THR A 1012 -10.02 2.01 20.73
CA THR A 1012 -10.50 1.14 21.82
C THR A 1012 -10.53 1.85 23.18
N HIS A 1013 -9.89 3.01 23.30
CA HIS A 1013 -9.95 3.83 24.51
C HIS A 1013 -11.34 4.39 24.72
N LYS A 1014 -11.65 4.65 25.99
CA LYS A 1014 -12.90 5.29 26.40
C LYS A 1014 -12.79 6.79 26.16
N THR A 1015 -13.81 7.42 25.59
CA THR A 1015 -13.79 8.86 25.28
C THR A 1015 -14.95 9.57 25.97
N LEU A 1016 -14.63 10.59 26.77
CA LEU A 1016 -15.59 11.49 27.40
C LEU A 1016 -15.53 12.86 26.71
N ILE A 1017 -16.63 13.24 26.06
CA ILE A 1017 -16.77 14.52 25.36
C ILE A 1017 -17.55 15.51 26.23
N MET A 1018 -16.92 16.62 26.60
CA MET A 1018 -17.51 17.70 27.38
C MET A 1018 -18.15 18.76 26.46
N LYS A 1019 -19.48 18.89 26.53
CA LYS A 1019 -20.26 19.82 25.69
C LYS A 1019 -20.10 21.27 26.13
N GLY A 1020 -19.98 22.18 25.16
CA GLY A 1020 -19.90 23.63 25.39
C GLY A 1020 -18.62 24.13 26.08
N LEU A 1021 -17.59 23.28 26.26
CA LEU A 1021 -16.35 23.67 26.93
C LEU A 1021 -15.35 24.36 25.99
N VAL A 1022 -15.26 23.89 24.74
CA VAL A 1022 -14.40 24.46 23.68
C VAL A 1022 -15.29 25.21 22.70
N GLU A 1023 -15.06 26.52 22.56
CA GLU A 1023 -15.89 27.41 21.75
C GLU A 1023 -15.61 27.31 20.25
N LYS A 1024 -14.34 27.05 19.88
CA LYS A 1024 -13.90 26.96 18.47
C LYS A 1024 -12.66 26.06 18.35
N GLY A 1025 -12.69 25.14 17.39
CA GLY A 1025 -11.57 24.25 17.03
C GLY A 1025 -11.04 24.51 15.61
N SER A 1026 -10.16 23.63 15.13
CA SER A 1026 -9.50 23.77 13.81
C SER A 1026 -10.13 22.98 12.66
N GLU A 1027 -11.32 22.40 12.88
CA GLU A 1027 -12.01 21.50 11.93
C GLU A 1027 -12.22 22.12 10.53
N GLU A 1028 -12.49 23.43 10.44
CA GLU A 1028 -12.73 24.14 9.18
C GLU A 1028 -11.50 24.20 8.25
N LEU A 1029 -10.30 24.12 8.84
CA LEU A 1029 -9.01 24.20 8.15
C LEU A 1029 -8.42 22.84 7.78
N LEU A 1030 -9.03 21.73 8.22
CA LEU A 1030 -8.53 20.38 7.92
C LEU A 1030 -8.67 20.03 6.44
N ARG A 1031 -9.90 20.13 5.90
CA ARG A 1031 -10.25 19.49 4.62
C ARG A 1031 -10.81 20.44 3.57
N THR A 1032 -10.40 20.24 2.32
CA THR A 1032 -11.00 20.93 1.16
C THR A 1032 -12.39 20.40 0.83
N SER A 1033 -13.19 21.17 0.09
CA SER A 1033 -14.60 20.82 -0.21
C SER A 1033 -14.80 19.52 -0.99
N GLY A 1034 -13.73 18.98 -1.60
CA GLY A 1034 -13.75 17.71 -2.33
C GLY A 1034 -13.01 16.56 -1.65
N SER A 1035 -12.66 16.71 -0.37
CA SER A 1035 -12.02 15.67 0.46
C SER A 1035 -13.07 14.70 1.05
N TYR A 1036 -12.62 13.74 1.85
CA TYR A 1036 -13.50 12.83 2.60
C TYR A 1036 -14.11 13.51 3.84
N LEU A 1037 -15.12 12.89 4.44
CA LEU A 1037 -15.91 13.48 5.52
C LEU A 1037 -15.45 12.97 6.90
N ARG A 1038 -15.79 13.69 7.97
CA ARG A 1038 -15.50 13.28 9.36
C ARG A 1038 -16.12 11.92 9.70
N GLU A 1039 -17.31 11.63 9.18
CA GLU A 1039 -18.00 10.34 9.32
C GLU A 1039 -17.23 9.15 8.71
N ASP A 1040 -16.25 9.41 7.84
CA ASP A 1040 -15.38 8.37 7.27
C ASP A 1040 -14.20 8.02 8.18
N ILE A 1041 -14.03 8.72 9.32
CA ILE A 1041 -12.98 8.48 10.34
C ILE A 1041 -13.59 8.20 11.71
N VAL A 1042 -14.65 8.91 12.06
CA VAL A 1042 -15.32 8.79 13.35
C VAL A 1042 -16.67 8.10 13.15
N PRO A 1043 -16.93 6.96 13.81
CA PRO A 1043 -18.22 6.30 13.71
C PRO A 1043 -19.32 7.20 14.30
N GLY A 1044 -20.49 7.23 13.66
CA GLY A 1044 -21.60 8.09 14.09
C GLY A 1044 -22.14 7.74 15.49
N GLU A 1045 -22.14 6.45 15.84
CA GLU A 1045 -22.42 5.95 17.19
C GLU A 1045 -21.29 5.01 17.60
N SER A 1046 -20.71 5.22 18.79
CA SER A 1046 -19.67 4.35 19.34
C SER A 1046 -19.98 4.01 20.80
N PRO A 1047 -19.86 2.73 21.21
CA PRO A 1047 -20.05 2.33 22.60
C PRO A 1047 -18.95 2.88 23.53
N TYR A 1048 -17.84 3.36 22.96
CA TYR A 1048 -16.69 3.91 23.68
C TYR A 1048 -16.81 5.42 23.96
N VAL A 1049 -17.78 6.11 23.34
CA VAL A 1049 -17.93 7.58 23.44
C VAL A 1049 -19.15 7.94 24.29
N ILE A 1050 -18.96 8.80 25.30
CA ILE A 1050 -20.05 9.38 26.10
C ILE A 1050 -19.94 10.90 26.13
N TYR A 1051 -21.08 11.57 26.14
CA TYR A 1051 -21.19 13.01 26.24
C TYR A 1051 -21.62 13.43 27.65
N THR A 1052 -21.00 14.47 28.19
CA THR A 1052 -21.42 15.13 29.44
C THR A 1052 -21.63 16.63 29.23
N THR A 1053 -22.66 17.18 29.87
CA THR A 1053 -22.96 18.63 29.89
C THR A 1053 -22.46 19.33 31.17
N GLY A 1054 -22.12 18.55 32.20
CA GLY A 1054 -21.64 19.06 33.49
C GLY A 1054 -20.14 18.87 33.67
N ALA A 1055 -19.47 19.90 34.20
CA ALA A 1055 -18.03 19.89 34.52
C ALA A 1055 -17.74 19.68 36.02
N THR A 1056 -18.74 19.27 36.81
CA THR A 1056 -18.53 19.02 38.24
C THR A 1056 -17.93 17.64 38.48
N ALA A 1057 -17.22 17.46 39.60
CA ALA A 1057 -16.63 16.16 39.95
C ALA A 1057 -17.65 15.00 39.99
N LYS A 1058 -18.91 15.28 40.33
CA LYS A 1058 -19.97 14.27 40.36
C LYS A 1058 -20.34 13.83 38.94
N ASP A 1059 -20.59 14.79 38.04
CA ASP A 1059 -20.95 14.51 36.64
C ASP A 1059 -19.84 13.74 35.93
N ILE A 1060 -18.58 14.13 36.16
CA ILE A 1060 -17.40 13.46 35.61
C ILE A 1060 -17.28 12.04 36.17
N SER A 1061 -17.45 11.85 37.48
CA SER A 1061 -17.42 10.51 38.08
C SER A 1061 -18.51 9.59 37.52
N ASP A 1062 -19.74 10.10 37.39
CA ASP A 1062 -20.87 9.34 36.87
C ASP A 1062 -20.65 8.98 35.39
N ALA A 1063 -20.13 9.92 34.59
CA ALA A 1063 -19.79 9.67 33.20
C ALA A 1063 -18.67 8.63 33.06
N VAL A 1064 -17.56 8.74 33.79
CA VAL A 1064 -16.45 7.76 33.76
C VAL A 1064 -16.93 6.35 34.17
N LYS A 1065 -17.88 6.27 35.12
CA LYS A 1065 -18.53 5.01 35.51
C LYS A 1065 -19.44 4.47 34.41
N ALA A 1066 -20.21 5.33 33.75
CA ALA A 1066 -21.07 4.95 32.63
C ALA A 1066 -20.27 4.39 31.46
N VAL A 1067 -19.16 5.03 31.07
CA VAL A 1067 -18.29 4.53 29.98
C VAL A 1067 -17.67 3.18 30.37
N SER A 1068 -17.44 2.95 31.65
CA SER A 1068 -16.91 1.67 32.12
C SER A 1068 -17.95 0.55 32.20
N LYS A 1069 -19.25 0.87 32.17
CA LYS A 1069 -20.35 -0.10 32.20
C LYS A 1069 -20.91 -0.44 30.82
N SER A 1070 -20.83 0.43 29.82
CA SER A 1070 -21.38 0.17 28.48
C SER A 1070 -20.67 -0.96 27.71
N ILE A 1071 -19.52 -1.42 28.21
CA ILE A 1071 -18.61 -2.38 27.55
C ILE A 1071 -18.60 -3.76 28.27
N ALA A 1072 -19.19 -3.85 29.47
CA ALA A 1072 -19.35 -5.09 30.23
C ALA A 1072 -20.71 -5.73 29.92
#